data_AF-A0AAV0PZF2-F1
#
_entry.id   AF-A0AAV0PZF2-F1
#
_cell.length_a   1.000
_cell.length_b   1.000
_cell.length_c   1.000
_cell.angle_alpha   90.00
_cell.angle_beta   90.00
_cell.angle_gamma   90.00
#
_symmetry.space_group_name_H-M   'P 1'
#
loop_
_entity.id
_entity.type
_entity.pdbx_description
1 polymer ?
#
loop_
_entity_poly.entity_id
_entity_poly.type
_entity_poly.pdbx_seq_one_letter_code
_entity_poly.pdbx_strand_id
1 'polypeptide(L)'
;MSGHDSKYFSTTKKGEIPELKEELNSQYKDKRKDAVKKVIAAMTVGKDVSSLFTDVVNCMQTENLELKKLVYLYLINYAKSQPDLAILAVNTFVKDSQDPNPLIRALAVRTMGCIRVDKITEYLCDPLQRCLKDDDPYVRKTAAICVAKLFDINAELVEDRGFLDSLKDLISDNNPMVVANAVAALAEIQESSARPIFEITTSTLSKLLTALNECTEWGQVFILDALSKYKAADAREAENIVERVTPRLQHANCAVVLSAVKMILQQMELITSTDVVRNLCKKMAPPLVTLLSAEPEIQYVALRNINLIVQRRPTILAHEIKVFFCKYNDPIYVKMEKLEIMIKLASDRNIDQVLLEFKEYATEVDVDFVRKAVRAIGRCAIKLERAAERCISVLLELIKIKVNYVVQEAIIVIKDIFRRYPNTYESIIATLCESLDTLDEPEAKASMIWIIGEYAERIDNADELLESFLESFPEEPAQVQLQLLTATVKLFLKKPTEGPQQMIQVVLNNATVETDNPDLRDRAYIYWRLLSTDPEAAKDVVLAEKPVISDDSNQLDPSLLDELLANIATLSSVYHKPPEAFVSRVRTATQKTDDDEYPDGAETGYSETSSSQIADGSASPAGNVPTRQMTTAAAIPPQATPVPDLMGDLMGLDNSAIVPVDQPSTPSGPPLPVVLPASAAQGLQISAQLIRRDGQIFYSMLFENNTQMPLDGFMIQFNKNSLGLAAGGPLQVPQLQPGTSATTLLPMVMFQNMSTGPPTSLLQVAVKNNQQQVWYFNDKILFHAFFSEDGRMERGSFLETWRSIPDTNEVSKDFPGIVLNSADAMMERLAASNMFFIAKRKHANQDVFYFATKIPRGIPFLVELTTAIGMPGVKCAIKTPNPEMSPLFFEAVESLLKA
;
A
#
# COMPACT_ATOMS: atom_id res chain seq x y z
N MET A 1 19.64 19.22 7.53
CA MET A 1 20.82 19.12 8.43
C MET A 1 22.07 19.39 7.59
N SER A 2 23.16 19.89 8.17
CA SER A 2 24.41 20.02 7.41
C SER A 2 25.16 18.68 7.38
N GLY A 3 25.97 18.43 6.35
CA GLY A 3 26.72 17.16 6.22
C GLY A 3 27.63 16.84 7.41
N HIS A 4 28.03 17.85 8.19
CA HIS A 4 28.82 17.70 9.41
C HIS A 4 28.07 17.12 10.61
N ASP A 5 26.73 17.10 10.63
CA ASP A 5 25.95 16.55 11.76
C ASP A 5 25.91 15.01 11.76
N SER A 6 26.29 14.36 10.66
CA SER A 6 26.37 12.89 10.52
C SER A 6 27.29 12.23 11.55
N LYS A 7 28.36 12.92 11.99
CA LYS A 7 29.35 12.44 12.97
C LYS A 7 28.77 12.15 14.36
N TYR A 8 27.61 12.73 14.71
CA TYR A 8 26.99 12.51 16.02
C TYR A 8 26.24 11.17 16.12
N PHE A 9 25.92 10.53 14.98
CA PHE A 9 25.18 9.27 14.92
C PHE A 9 26.07 8.01 14.92
N SER A 10 27.39 8.15 14.74
CA SER A 10 28.34 7.02 14.64
C SER A 10 28.94 6.59 15.99
N THR A 11 28.54 7.22 17.10
CA THR A 11 29.12 6.96 18.44
C THR A 11 28.24 5.99 19.25
N THR A 12 28.75 4.77 19.41
CA THR A 12 28.15 3.67 20.19
C THR A 12 29.20 2.95 21.04
N LYS A 13 29.89 3.69 21.92
CA LYS A 13 30.79 3.14 22.94
C LYS A 13 30.11 3.14 24.31
N LYS A 14 30.32 2.06 25.09
CA LYS A 14 29.95 2.03 26.51
C LYS A 14 30.82 3.03 27.28
N GLY A 15 30.23 4.11 27.80
CA GLY A 15 30.93 5.18 28.52
C GLY A 15 30.47 6.61 28.19
N GLU A 16 29.63 6.79 27.16
CA GLU A 16 29.24 8.11 26.64
C GLU A 16 28.40 8.97 27.61
N ILE A 17 27.56 8.38 28.49
CA ILE A 17 26.63 9.16 29.33
C ILE A 17 27.36 10.07 30.34
N PRO A 18 28.37 9.60 31.12
CA PRO A 18 29.21 10.48 31.94
C PRO A 18 29.92 11.59 31.14
N GLU A 19 30.49 11.28 29.97
CA GLU A 19 31.15 12.26 29.10
C GLU A 19 30.17 13.35 28.64
N LEU A 20 28.98 12.95 28.20
CA LEU A 20 27.90 13.88 27.85
C LEU A 20 27.47 14.76 29.03
N LYS A 21 27.43 14.21 30.25
CA LYS A 21 27.13 14.98 31.46
C LYS A 21 28.19 16.05 31.74
N GLU A 22 29.47 15.76 31.52
CA GLU A 22 30.54 16.76 31.62
C GLU A 22 30.48 17.81 30.50
N GLU A 23 30.21 17.40 29.26
CA GLU A 23 30.07 18.34 28.13
C GLU A 23 28.84 19.26 28.26
N LEU A 24 27.70 18.75 28.76
CA LEU A 24 26.49 19.53 29.04
C LEU A 24 26.70 20.59 30.14
N ASN A 25 27.54 20.30 31.12
CA ASN A 25 27.89 21.26 32.18
C ASN A 25 29.09 22.15 31.81
N SER A 26 29.56 22.11 30.55
CA SER A 26 30.71 22.90 30.11
C SER A 26 30.39 24.40 30.02
N GLN A 27 31.34 25.24 30.43
CA GLN A 27 31.23 26.70 30.31
C GLN A 27 31.14 27.16 28.84
N TYR A 28 31.75 26.41 27.92
CA TYR A 28 31.77 26.71 26.48
C TYR A 28 30.41 26.44 25.83
N LYS A 29 29.81 27.47 25.21
CA LYS A 29 28.48 27.39 24.56
C LYS A 29 28.46 26.34 23.44
N ASP A 30 29.51 26.24 22.64
CA ASP A 30 29.59 25.30 21.51
C ASP A 30 29.70 23.84 21.95
N LYS A 31 30.44 23.57 23.05
CA LYS A 31 30.50 22.23 23.64
C LYS A 31 29.13 21.76 24.14
N ARG A 32 28.37 22.64 24.81
CA ARG A 32 26.99 22.34 25.22
C ARG A 32 26.07 22.09 24.04
N LYS A 33 26.21 22.85 22.95
CA LYS A 33 25.47 22.64 21.71
C LYS A 33 25.76 21.27 21.08
N ASP A 34 27.03 20.90 20.97
CA ASP A 34 27.45 19.59 20.47
C ASP A 34 27.00 18.45 21.39
N ALA A 35 27.07 18.62 22.71
CA ALA A 35 26.57 17.65 23.68
C ALA A 35 25.07 17.40 23.53
N VAL A 36 24.25 18.46 23.44
CA VAL A 36 22.81 18.31 23.19
C VAL A 36 22.54 17.65 21.83
N LYS A 37 23.31 17.94 20.78
CA LYS A 37 23.21 17.21 19.50
C LYS A 37 23.48 15.71 19.65
N LYS A 38 24.54 15.32 20.37
CA LYS A 38 24.84 13.91 20.70
C LYS A 38 23.70 13.26 21.52
N VAL A 39 23.13 13.97 22.50
CA VAL A 39 21.98 13.49 23.30
C VAL A 39 20.75 13.26 22.43
N ILE A 40 20.43 14.16 21.51
CA ILE A 40 19.32 13.98 20.56
C ILE A 40 19.62 12.82 19.60
N ALA A 41 20.85 12.66 19.12
CA ALA A 41 21.24 11.51 18.30
C ALA A 41 21.04 10.18 19.07
N ALA A 42 21.50 10.10 20.32
CA ALA A 42 21.28 8.95 21.20
C ALA A 42 19.78 8.66 21.43
N MET A 43 18.96 9.69 21.65
CA MET A 43 17.51 9.58 21.79
C MET A 43 16.84 9.06 20.50
N THR A 44 17.25 9.52 19.31
CA THR A 44 16.72 9.03 18.03
C THR A 44 17.14 7.59 17.69
N VAL A 45 18.25 7.12 18.25
CA VAL A 45 18.69 5.71 18.17
C VAL A 45 17.99 4.83 19.23
N GLY A 46 17.17 5.41 20.10
CA GLY A 46 16.45 4.69 21.16
C GLY A 46 17.28 4.35 22.39
N LYS A 47 18.46 4.96 22.57
CA LYS A 47 19.20 4.87 23.84
C LYS A 47 18.48 5.70 24.91
N ASP A 48 18.33 5.15 26.12
CA ASP A 48 17.84 5.96 27.23
C ASP A 48 18.89 6.99 27.70
N VAL A 49 18.51 8.27 27.61
CA VAL A 49 19.29 9.43 28.07
C VAL A 49 18.54 10.22 29.15
N SER A 50 17.55 9.62 29.82
CA SER A 50 16.79 10.20 30.94
C SER A 50 17.65 10.61 32.14
N SER A 51 18.82 9.98 32.32
CA SER A 51 19.79 10.31 33.37
C SER A 51 20.47 11.68 33.22
N LEU A 52 20.32 12.31 32.05
CA LEU A 52 20.86 13.65 31.73
C LEU A 52 19.81 14.77 31.86
N PHE A 53 18.59 14.47 32.32
CA PHE A 53 17.46 15.40 32.26
C PHE A 53 17.73 16.74 32.94
N THR A 54 18.29 16.71 34.15
CA THR A 54 18.68 17.94 34.89
C THR A 54 19.74 18.76 34.15
N ASP A 55 20.71 18.09 33.54
CA ASP A 55 21.83 18.73 32.83
C ASP A 55 21.37 19.36 31.50
N VAL A 56 20.41 18.71 30.82
CA VAL A 56 19.74 19.23 29.61
C VAL A 56 18.80 20.40 29.94
N VAL A 57 18.03 20.33 31.04
CA VAL A 57 17.18 21.44 31.50
C VAL A 57 18.01 22.67 31.89
N ASN A 58 19.18 22.49 32.51
CA ASN A 58 20.11 23.59 32.78
C ASN A 58 20.61 24.30 31.49
N CYS A 59 20.61 23.60 30.36
CA CYS A 59 20.96 24.18 29.05
C CYS A 59 19.80 24.94 28.38
N MET A 60 18.58 24.90 28.93
CA MET A 60 17.38 25.57 28.41
C MET A 60 17.48 27.10 28.48
N GLN A 61 18.19 27.64 29.48
CA GLN A 61 18.41 29.09 29.67
C GLN A 61 19.48 29.60 28.70
N THR A 62 19.08 29.73 27.43
CA THR A 62 19.93 30.18 26.32
C THR A 62 19.15 31.05 25.34
N GLU A 63 19.82 32.04 24.76
CA GLU A 63 19.29 32.88 23.66
C GLU A 63 19.42 32.17 22.30
N ASN A 64 20.19 31.09 22.22
CA ASN A 64 20.38 30.35 20.98
C ASN A 64 19.14 29.50 20.65
N LEU A 65 18.38 29.92 19.63
CA LEU A 65 17.15 29.26 19.17
C LEU A 65 17.36 27.81 18.72
N GLU A 66 18.51 27.45 18.13
CA GLU A 66 18.81 26.07 17.73
C GLU A 66 18.95 25.18 18.98
N LEU A 67 19.72 25.63 19.97
CA LEU A 67 19.90 24.90 21.22
C LEU A 67 18.57 24.78 21.99
N LYS A 68 17.79 25.87 22.06
CA LYS A 68 16.47 25.87 22.70
C LYS A 68 15.50 24.88 22.03
N LYS A 69 15.46 24.83 20.69
CA LYS A 69 14.68 23.83 19.93
C LYS A 69 15.06 22.38 20.28
N LEU A 70 16.37 22.08 20.38
CA LEU A 70 16.83 20.73 20.71
C LEU A 70 16.50 20.35 22.17
N VAL A 71 16.72 21.25 23.12
CA VAL A 71 16.36 21.04 24.54
C VAL A 71 14.84 20.82 24.67
N TYR A 72 14.02 21.63 23.99
CA TYR A 72 12.57 21.48 24.00
C TYR A 72 12.10 20.14 23.41
N LEU A 73 12.75 19.65 22.34
CA LEU A 73 12.46 18.35 21.75
C LEU A 73 12.77 17.20 22.73
N TYR A 74 13.89 17.27 23.44
CA TYR A 74 14.22 16.31 24.51
C TYR A 74 13.16 16.32 25.62
N LEU A 75 12.75 17.52 26.08
CA LEU A 75 11.74 17.65 27.13
C LEU A 75 10.40 17.03 26.72
N ILE A 76 9.90 17.25 25.50
CA ILE A 76 8.64 16.66 25.03
C ILE A 76 8.67 15.12 25.12
N ASN A 77 9.80 14.50 24.81
CA ASN A 77 9.94 13.05 24.83
C ASN A 77 10.06 12.49 26.26
N TYR A 78 10.88 13.10 27.12
CA TYR A 78 11.18 12.57 28.45
C TYR A 78 10.29 13.08 29.59
N ALA A 79 9.54 14.18 29.41
CA ALA A 79 8.70 14.73 30.48
C ALA A 79 7.59 13.77 30.95
N LYS A 80 7.12 12.85 30.09
CA LYS A 80 6.18 11.79 30.50
C LYS A 80 6.81 10.77 31.46
N SER A 81 8.09 10.47 31.28
CA SER A 81 8.84 9.52 32.12
C SER A 81 9.36 10.15 33.41
N GLN A 82 9.52 11.49 33.45
CA GLN A 82 10.03 12.24 34.60
C GLN A 82 9.21 13.53 34.83
N PRO A 83 7.94 13.42 35.24
CA PRO A 83 7.03 14.58 35.35
C PRO A 83 7.47 15.60 36.41
N ASP A 84 8.01 15.18 37.55
CA ASP A 84 8.40 16.10 38.62
C ASP A 84 9.64 16.94 38.25
N LEU A 85 10.57 16.41 37.44
CA LEU A 85 11.70 17.18 36.91
C LEU A 85 11.27 18.13 35.80
N ALA A 86 10.21 17.81 35.04
CA ALA A 86 9.67 18.71 34.02
C ALA A 86 9.12 20.02 34.61
N ILE A 87 8.72 20.04 35.89
CA ILE A 87 8.28 21.26 36.59
C ILE A 87 9.40 22.33 36.61
N LEU A 88 10.68 21.93 36.67
CA LEU A 88 11.82 22.85 36.65
C LEU A 88 11.87 23.71 35.36
N ALA A 89 11.30 23.20 34.27
CA ALA A 89 11.26 23.89 32.99
C ALA A 89 10.12 24.92 32.87
N VAL A 90 9.06 24.81 33.70
CA VAL A 90 7.85 25.65 33.62
C VAL A 90 8.19 27.13 33.74
N ASN A 91 9.01 27.51 34.72
CA ASN A 91 9.43 28.90 34.91
C ASN A 91 10.17 29.46 33.67
N THR A 92 10.97 28.63 33.00
CA THR A 92 11.66 29.02 31.76
C THR A 92 10.68 29.13 30.59
N PHE A 93 9.70 28.22 30.45
CA PHE A 93 8.65 28.35 29.44
C PHE A 93 7.78 29.59 29.65
N VAL A 94 7.38 29.91 30.89
CA VAL A 94 6.60 31.11 31.19
C VAL A 94 7.40 32.38 30.87
N LYS A 95 8.70 32.41 31.17
CA LYS A 95 9.60 33.50 30.75
C LYS A 95 9.71 33.60 29.23
N ASP A 96 9.93 32.47 28.55
CA ASP A 96 10.06 32.42 27.09
C ASP A 96 8.76 32.75 26.35
N SER A 97 7.59 32.56 26.99
CA SER A 97 6.28 33.03 26.49
C SER A 97 6.16 34.56 26.42
N GLN A 98 7.08 35.29 27.06
CA GLN A 98 7.14 36.75 27.11
C GLN A 98 8.41 37.31 26.44
N ASP A 99 9.17 36.45 25.73
CA ASP A 99 10.38 36.85 25.01
C ASP A 99 10.03 37.84 23.87
N PRO A 100 10.85 38.87 23.60
CA PRO A 100 10.62 39.79 22.48
C PRO A 100 10.50 39.08 21.12
N ASN A 101 11.16 37.93 20.93
CA ASN A 101 11.13 37.17 19.69
C ASN A 101 9.86 36.31 19.57
N PRO A 102 8.97 36.56 18.58
CA PRO A 102 7.73 35.79 18.41
C PRO A 102 7.99 34.30 18.16
N LEU A 103 9.11 33.94 17.55
CA LEU A 103 9.49 32.53 17.33
C LEU A 103 9.80 31.82 18.65
N ILE A 104 10.31 32.52 19.67
CA ILE A 104 10.55 31.95 21.00
C ILE A 104 9.24 31.82 21.77
N ARG A 105 8.37 32.85 21.74
CA ARG A 105 7.02 32.79 22.37
C ARG A 105 6.19 31.64 21.83
N ALA A 106 6.05 31.55 20.51
CA ALA A 106 5.31 30.48 19.84
C ALA A 106 5.92 29.10 20.11
N LEU A 107 7.25 28.98 20.11
CA LEU A 107 7.95 27.73 20.42
C LEU A 107 7.71 27.29 21.87
N ALA A 108 7.70 28.20 22.84
CA ALA A 108 7.41 27.90 24.25
C ALA A 108 5.98 27.37 24.43
N VAL A 109 4.97 28.10 23.96
CA VAL A 109 3.56 27.70 24.07
C VAL A 109 3.30 26.38 23.35
N ARG A 110 3.83 26.19 22.13
CA ARG A 110 3.71 24.94 21.38
C ARG A 110 4.33 23.75 22.10
N THR A 111 5.45 23.96 22.80
CA THR A 111 6.13 22.90 23.55
C THR A 111 5.40 22.56 24.83
N MET A 112 4.92 23.56 25.58
CA MET A 112 4.06 23.33 26.76
C MET A 112 2.82 22.51 26.39
N GLY A 113 2.10 22.88 25.32
CA GLY A 113 0.92 22.13 24.85
C GLY A 113 1.21 20.75 24.27
N CYS A 114 2.47 20.35 24.10
CA CYS A 114 2.86 18.98 23.77
C CYS A 114 3.19 18.13 25.03
N ILE A 115 3.40 18.76 26.18
CA ILE A 115 3.75 18.07 27.44
C ILE A 115 2.46 17.69 28.16
N ARG A 116 2.08 16.41 28.07
CA ARG A 116 0.90 15.85 28.76
C ARG A 116 1.22 15.53 30.21
N VAL A 117 1.30 16.57 31.05
CA VAL A 117 1.49 16.48 32.51
C VAL A 117 0.58 17.51 33.18
N ASP A 118 -0.40 17.05 33.94
CA ASP A 118 -1.53 17.86 34.44
C ASP A 118 -1.09 19.12 35.20
N LYS A 119 -0.06 18.99 36.05
CA LYS A 119 0.55 20.11 36.78
C LYS A 119 1.08 21.22 35.85
N ILE A 120 1.50 20.89 34.63
CA ILE A 120 2.03 21.86 33.65
C ILE A 120 0.89 22.51 32.84
N THR A 121 -0.21 21.78 32.65
CA THR A 121 -1.42 22.22 31.95
C THR A 121 -2.01 23.50 32.55
N GLU A 122 -2.05 23.62 33.88
CA GLU A 122 -2.51 24.86 34.55
C GLU A 122 -1.63 26.06 34.23
N TYR A 123 -0.30 25.91 34.29
CA TYR A 123 0.65 26.99 33.98
C TYR A 123 0.69 27.41 32.50
N LEU A 124 0.11 26.61 31.60
CA LEU A 124 -0.05 26.97 30.19
C LEU A 124 -1.16 28.01 29.95
N CYS A 125 -2.16 28.09 30.84
CA CYS A 125 -3.34 28.91 30.60
C CYS A 125 -3.03 30.40 30.39
N ASP A 126 -2.29 31.03 31.31
CA ASP A 126 -2.01 32.47 31.21
C ASP A 126 -1.05 32.81 30.04
N PRO A 127 0.01 32.04 29.75
CA PRO A 127 0.77 32.15 28.51
C PRO A 127 -0.09 32.01 27.26
N LEU A 128 -0.97 31.01 27.20
CA LEU A 128 -1.81 30.75 26.04
C LEU A 128 -2.79 31.89 25.77
N GLN A 129 -3.45 32.40 26.82
CA GLN A 129 -4.41 33.50 26.70
C GLN A 129 -3.76 34.82 26.25
N ARG A 130 -2.49 35.05 26.63
CA ARG A 130 -1.67 36.14 26.07
C ARG A 130 -1.33 35.89 24.61
N CYS A 131 -0.89 34.69 24.24
CA CYS A 131 -0.48 34.36 22.88
C CYS A 131 -1.64 34.30 21.85
N LEU A 132 -2.88 34.08 22.28
CA LEU A 132 -4.07 34.24 21.43
C LEU A 132 -4.32 35.71 21.03
N LYS A 133 -3.81 36.66 21.82
CA LYS A 133 -3.95 38.11 21.62
C LYS A 133 -2.62 38.81 21.28
N ASP A 134 -1.63 38.03 20.83
CA ASP A 134 -0.31 38.53 20.41
C ASP A 134 -0.41 39.34 19.11
N ASP A 135 0.44 40.35 18.92
CA ASP A 135 0.48 41.13 17.68
C ASP A 135 0.93 40.28 16.47
N ASP A 136 1.77 39.26 16.69
CA ASP A 136 2.36 38.44 15.64
C ASP A 136 1.46 37.25 15.21
N PRO A 137 1.10 37.15 13.90
CA PRO A 137 0.24 36.06 13.40
C PRO A 137 0.83 34.65 13.56
N TYR A 138 2.15 34.49 13.59
CA TYR A 138 2.79 33.20 13.84
C TYR A 138 2.56 32.73 15.27
N VAL A 139 2.51 33.66 16.24
CA VAL A 139 2.17 33.34 17.63
C VAL A 139 0.68 32.97 17.73
N ARG A 140 -0.23 33.80 17.20
CA ARG A 140 -1.68 33.53 17.26
C ARG A 140 -2.07 32.21 16.59
N LYS A 141 -1.56 31.92 15.39
CA LYS A 141 -1.86 30.64 14.69
C LYS A 141 -1.28 29.42 15.41
N THR A 142 -0.22 29.59 16.21
CA THR A 142 0.37 28.53 17.03
C THR A 142 -0.43 28.33 18.31
N ALA A 143 -0.91 29.42 18.91
CA ALA A 143 -1.81 29.39 20.06
C ALA A 143 -3.14 28.69 19.73
N ALA A 144 -3.74 28.95 18.55
CA ALA A 144 -4.95 28.29 18.09
C ALA A 144 -4.83 26.74 18.10
N ILE A 145 -3.75 26.18 17.52
CA ILE A 145 -3.48 24.73 17.56
C ILE A 145 -3.21 24.24 19.00
N CYS A 146 -2.63 25.08 19.84
CA CYS A 146 -2.38 24.76 21.25
C CYS A 146 -3.69 24.62 22.05
N VAL A 147 -4.75 25.38 21.71
CA VAL A 147 -6.08 25.24 22.32
C VAL A 147 -6.69 23.85 22.03
N ALA A 148 -6.61 23.35 20.79
CA ALA A 148 -7.08 21.99 20.48
C ALA A 148 -6.33 20.93 21.28
N LYS A 149 -4.99 21.03 21.36
CA LYS A 149 -4.17 20.12 22.19
C LYS A 149 -4.46 20.22 23.69
N LEU A 150 -4.88 21.39 24.17
CA LEU A 150 -5.28 21.59 25.56
C LEU A 150 -6.63 20.91 25.82
N PHE A 151 -7.57 21.01 24.87
CA PHE A 151 -8.88 20.35 24.92
C PHE A 151 -8.76 18.82 24.98
N ASP A 152 -7.86 18.25 24.17
CA ASP A 152 -7.43 16.83 24.21
C ASP A 152 -6.94 16.34 25.58
N ILE A 153 -6.43 17.24 26.42
CA ILE A 153 -5.85 16.93 27.74
C ILE A 153 -6.86 17.18 28.85
N ASN A 154 -7.53 18.33 28.81
CA ASN A 154 -8.55 18.73 29.78
C ASN A 154 -9.53 19.71 29.11
N ALA A 155 -10.68 19.19 28.67
CA ALA A 155 -11.74 19.97 28.03
C ALA A 155 -12.41 20.97 29.00
N GLU A 156 -12.64 20.60 30.25
CA GLU A 156 -13.31 21.45 31.26
C GLU A 156 -12.52 22.74 31.48
N LEU A 157 -11.20 22.65 31.61
CA LEU A 157 -10.30 23.80 31.76
C LEU A 157 -10.32 24.74 30.54
N VAL A 158 -10.63 24.22 29.35
CA VAL A 158 -10.77 25.00 28.10
C VAL A 158 -12.09 25.77 28.07
N GLU A 159 -13.18 25.14 28.53
CA GLU A 159 -14.49 25.78 28.69
C GLU A 159 -14.43 26.87 29.78
N ASP A 160 -13.97 26.54 30.99
CA ASP A 160 -13.91 27.45 32.16
C ASP A 160 -13.07 28.71 31.93
N ARG A 161 -12.01 28.62 31.13
CA ARG A 161 -11.12 29.75 30.80
C ARG A 161 -11.59 30.58 29.60
N GLY A 162 -12.68 30.20 28.92
CA GLY A 162 -13.18 30.93 27.74
C GLY A 162 -12.25 30.86 26.52
N PHE A 163 -11.46 29.78 26.41
CA PHE A 163 -10.57 29.59 25.27
C PHE A 163 -11.34 29.28 23.97
N LEU A 164 -12.50 28.63 24.06
CA LEU A 164 -13.36 28.35 22.90
C LEU A 164 -13.88 29.65 22.25
N ASP A 165 -14.31 30.63 23.05
CA ASP A 165 -14.78 31.91 22.52
C ASP A 165 -13.62 32.73 21.95
N SER A 166 -12.47 32.72 22.63
CA SER A 166 -11.23 33.31 22.11
C SER A 166 -10.81 32.70 20.76
N LEU A 167 -11.08 31.40 20.54
CA LEU A 167 -10.80 30.72 19.28
C LEU A 167 -11.84 31.03 18.18
N LYS A 168 -13.11 31.24 18.55
CA LYS A 168 -14.16 31.72 17.63
C LYS A 168 -13.88 33.15 17.14
N ASP A 169 -13.39 34.02 18.03
CA ASP A 169 -12.98 35.38 17.65
C ASP A 169 -11.88 35.38 16.58
N LEU A 170 -10.92 34.44 16.65
CA LEU A 170 -9.85 34.28 15.67
C LEU A 170 -10.32 33.87 14.26
N ILE A 171 -11.57 33.43 14.07
CA ILE A 171 -12.15 33.26 12.72
C ILE A 171 -12.29 34.62 12.01
N SER A 172 -12.31 35.72 12.77
CA SER A 172 -12.39 37.10 12.27
C SER A 172 -11.02 37.81 12.22
N ASP A 173 -9.92 37.07 12.35
CA ASP A 173 -8.56 37.63 12.28
C ASP A 173 -8.26 38.19 10.87
N ASN A 174 -7.45 39.26 10.82
CA ASN A 174 -6.99 39.87 9.57
C ASN A 174 -6.00 38.97 8.79
N ASN A 175 -5.40 37.95 9.43
CA ASN A 175 -4.43 37.05 8.81
C ASN A 175 -5.07 35.70 8.44
N PRO A 176 -5.14 35.33 7.15
CA PRO A 176 -5.74 34.07 6.70
C PRO A 176 -5.11 32.79 7.29
N MET A 177 -3.83 32.81 7.68
CA MET A 177 -3.19 31.65 8.33
C MET A 177 -3.67 31.44 9.77
N VAL A 178 -4.06 32.50 10.47
CA VAL A 178 -4.64 32.41 11.81
C VAL A 178 -6.06 31.85 11.71
N VAL A 179 -6.86 32.39 10.78
CA VAL A 179 -8.21 31.90 10.46
C VAL A 179 -8.20 30.41 10.12
N ALA A 180 -7.32 29.98 9.21
CA ALA A 180 -7.20 28.58 8.82
C ALA A 180 -6.86 27.63 9.99
N ASN A 181 -5.91 28.02 10.85
CA ASN A 181 -5.55 27.23 12.03
C ASN A 181 -6.65 27.25 13.11
N ALA A 182 -7.38 28.35 13.25
CA ALA A 182 -8.53 28.43 14.17
C ALA A 182 -9.67 27.51 13.70
N VAL A 183 -9.96 27.49 12.40
CA VAL A 183 -10.93 26.56 11.79
C VAL A 183 -10.52 25.10 11.97
N ALA A 184 -9.24 24.77 11.73
CA ALA A 184 -8.73 23.41 11.94
C ALA A 184 -8.89 22.97 13.41
N ALA A 185 -8.49 23.83 14.35
CA ALA A 185 -8.62 23.55 15.78
C ALA A 185 -10.10 23.41 16.22
N LEU A 186 -11.00 24.25 15.71
CA LEU A 186 -12.44 24.16 15.99
C LEU A 186 -13.08 22.91 15.39
N ALA A 187 -12.64 22.46 14.21
CA ALA A 187 -13.11 21.22 13.59
C ALA A 187 -12.67 19.98 14.39
N GLU A 188 -11.42 19.93 14.85
CA GLU A 188 -10.87 18.84 15.68
C GLU A 188 -11.53 18.78 17.07
N ILE A 189 -11.75 19.95 17.70
CA ILE A 189 -12.52 20.07 18.94
C ILE A 189 -13.97 19.58 18.74
N GLN A 190 -14.61 19.96 17.63
CA GLN A 190 -15.98 19.54 17.31
C GLN A 190 -16.14 18.02 17.14
N GLU A 191 -15.11 17.34 16.63
CA GLU A 191 -15.11 15.87 16.48
C GLU A 191 -14.87 15.14 17.82
N SER A 192 -14.23 15.80 18.78
CA SER A 192 -14.01 15.28 20.13
C SER A 192 -15.14 15.62 21.12
N SER A 193 -16.01 16.58 20.79
CA SER A 193 -17.08 17.06 21.67
C SER A 193 -18.48 16.60 21.25
N ALA A 194 -19.29 16.13 22.20
CA ALA A 194 -20.69 15.76 21.96
C ALA A 194 -21.65 16.95 21.78
N ARG A 195 -21.20 18.18 22.03
CA ARG A 195 -21.98 19.43 21.87
C ARG A 195 -21.59 20.13 20.57
N PRO A 196 -22.49 20.86 19.89
CA PRO A 196 -22.12 21.76 18.81
C PRO A 196 -21.35 22.96 19.37
N ILE A 197 -20.02 22.95 19.22
CA ILE A 197 -19.12 24.04 19.61
C ILE A 197 -18.88 24.98 18.41
N PHE A 198 -18.84 24.43 17.19
CA PHE A 198 -18.53 25.17 15.96
C PHE A 198 -19.66 25.10 14.94
N GLU A 199 -20.55 26.09 14.98
CA GLU A 199 -21.61 26.28 13.99
C GLU A 199 -21.22 27.37 12.98
N ILE A 200 -21.32 27.05 11.69
CA ILE A 200 -20.99 27.96 10.59
C ILE A 200 -22.23 28.80 10.28
N THR A 201 -22.23 30.06 10.73
CA THR A 201 -23.25 31.05 10.33
C THR A 201 -22.95 31.60 8.93
N THR A 202 -23.93 32.21 8.26
CA THR A 202 -23.73 32.93 6.98
C THR A 202 -22.65 34.02 7.08
N SER A 203 -22.49 34.64 8.26
CA SER A 203 -21.41 35.63 8.50
C SER A 203 -20.02 34.96 8.59
N THR A 204 -19.95 33.76 9.17
CA THR A 204 -18.75 32.93 9.24
C THR A 204 -18.39 32.43 7.85
N LEU A 205 -19.36 31.88 7.11
CA LEU A 205 -19.24 31.46 5.71
C LEU A 205 -18.60 32.54 4.83
N SER A 206 -19.11 33.78 4.89
CA SER A 206 -18.56 34.88 4.09
C SER A 206 -17.10 35.21 4.44
N LYS A 207 -16.71 35.14 5.71
CA LYS A 207 -15.32 35.37 6.14
C LYS A 207 -14.40 34.25 5.64
N LEU A 208 -14.84 32.99 5.78
CA LEU A 208 -14.09 31.82 5.33
C LEU A 208 -13.91 31.78 3.82
N LEU A 209 -14.95 32.11 3.04
CA LEU A 209 -14.86 32.21 1.57
C LEU A 209 -13.94 33.35 1.10
N THR A 210 -13.83 34.44 1.84
CA THR A 210 -12.82 35.48 1.57
C THR A 210 -11.42 34.98 1.88
N ALA A 211 -11.21 34.42 3.08
CA ALA A 211 -9.91 33.88 3.52
C ALA A 211 -9.38 32.77 2.60
N LEU A 212 -10.26 31.96 2.02
CA LEU A 212 -9.93 30.88 1.07
C LEU A 212 -9.08 31.34 -0.14
N ASN A 213 -9.19 32.62 -0.54
CA ASN A 213 -8.42 33.16 -1.66
C ASN A 213 -6.94 33.40 -1.33
N GLU A 214 -6.64 33.69 -0.06
CA GLU A 214 -5.33 34.12 0.42
C GLU A 214 -4.64 33.09 1.33
N CYS A 215 -5.35 32.01 1.69
CA CYS A 215 -4.80 30.89 2.46
C CYS A 215 -3.78 30.07 1.66
N THR A 216 -2.80 29.51 2.38
CA THR A 216 -1.95 28.40 1.87
C THR A 216 -2.80 27.17 1.56
N GLU A 217 -2.27 26.25 0.75
CA GLU A 217 -2.95 25.02 0.31
C GLU A 217 -3.58 24.23 1.48
N TRP A 218 -2.83 24.04 2.57
CA TRP A 218 -3.29 23.40 3.80
C TRP A 218 -4.50 24.11 4.43
N GLY A 219 -4.43 25.44 4.51
CA GLY A 219 -5.52 26.25 5.04
C GLY A 219 -6.76 26.24 4.15
N GLN A 220 -6.58 26.14 2.83
CA GLN A 220 -7.69 25.98 1.89
C GLN A 220 -8.40 24.63 2.09
N VAL A 221 -7.65 23.54 2.32
CA VAL A 221 -8.26 22.22 2.66
C VAL A 221 -9.04 22.32 3.96
N PHE A 222 -8.46 22.82 5.06
CA PHE A 222 -9.17 22.95 6.34
C PHE A 222 -10.44 23.79 6.24
N ILE A 223 -10.41 24.89 5.47
CA ILE A 223 -11.59 25.73 5.24
C ILE A 223 -12.63 24.99 4.39
N LEU A 224 -12.23 24.30 3.31
CA LEU A 224 -13.16 23.55 2.46
C LEU A 224 -13.81 22.37 3.21
N ASP A 225 -13.06 21.63 4.02
CA ASP A 225 -13.60 20.54 4.83
C ASP A 225 -14.53 21.05 5.93
N ALA A 226 -14.19 22.14 6.61
CA ALA A 226 -15.10 22.76 7.57
C ALA A 226 -16.40 23.24 6.90
N LEU A 227 -16.28 23.97 5.79
CA LEU A 227 -17.43 24.43 5.00
C LEU A 227 -18.25 23.27 4.42
N SER A 228 -17.69 22.08 4.22
CA SER A 228 -18.42 20.91 3.69
C SER A 228 -19.49 20.38 4.67
N LYS A 229 -19.40 20.78 5.94
CA LYS A 229 -20.41 20.53 6.98
C LYS A 229 -21.56 21.57 6.94
N TYR A 230 -21.44 22.66 6.18
CA TYR A 230 -22.47 23.69 6.01
C TYR A 230 -23.48 23.32 4.92
N LYS A 231 -24.77 23.34 5.25
CA LYS A 231 -25.88 23.21 4.29
C LYS A 231 -26.43 24.59 3.97
N ALA A 232 -26.41 24.97 2.70
CA ALA A 232 -27.00 26.22 2.23
C ALA A 232 -28.51 26.26 2.49
N ALA A 233 -29.04 27.44 2.81
CA ALA A 233 -30.46 27.64 3.11
C ALA A 233 -31.33 27.65 1.84
N ASP A 234 -30.79 28.09 0.71
CA ASP A 234 -31.46 28.07 -0.59
C ASP A 234 -30.50 27.74 -1.75
N ALA A 235 -31.09 27.46 -2.92
CA ALA A 235 -30.35 27.12 -4.14
C ALA A 235 -29.44 28.26 -4.63
N ARG A 236 -29.74 29.52 -4.29
CA ARG A 236 -29.00 30.71 -4.74
C ARG A 236 -27.76 30.93 -3.88
N GLU A 237 -27.83 30.68 -2.58
CA GLU A 237 -26.68 30.59 -1.69
C GLU A 237 -25.77 29.44 -2.12
N ALA A 238 -26.32 28.26 -2.42
CA ALA A 238 -25.56 27.13 -2.97
C ALA A 238 -24.81 27.51 -4.27
N GLU A 239 -25.48 28.15 -5.23
CA GLU A 239 -24.85 28.68 -6.46
C GLU A 239 -23.73 29.68 -6.14
N ASN A 240 -23.97 30.65 -5.25
CA ASN A 240 -22.95 31.64 -4.83
C ASN A 240 -21.71 30.97 -4.19
N ILE A 241 -21.90 29.96 -3.33
CA ILE A 241 -20.80 29.20 -2.71
C ILE A 241 -20.00 28.48 -3.81
N VAL A 242 -20.68 27.79 -4.73
CA VAL A 242 -20.04 27.07 -5.83
C VAL A 242 -19.27 28.01 -6.76
N GLU A 243 -19.76 29.21 -7.05
CA GLU A 243 -19.01 30.20 -7.84
C GLU A 243 -17.72 30.65 -7.13
N ARG A 244 -17.75 30.83 -5.80
CA ARG A 244 -16.55 31.18 -5.00
C ARG A 244 -15.54 30.03 -4.90
N VAL A 245 -16.01 28.79 -4.89
CA VAL A 245 -15.15 27.59 -4.80
C VAL A 245 -14.61 27.14 -6.16
N THR A 246 -15.31 27.43 -7.26
CA THR A 246 -14.93 27.03 -8.64
C THR A 246 -13.45 27.31 -8.99
N PRO A 247 -12.82 28.46 -8.65
CA PRO A 247 -11.41 28.71 -8.93
C PRO A 247 -10.43 27.72 -8.28
N ARG A 248 -10.83 27.05 -7.19
CA ARG A 248 -10.00 26.03 -6.51
C ARG A 248 -9.85 24.73 -7.31
N LEU A 249 -10.70 24.51 -8.30
CA LEU A 249 -10.58 23.37 -9.22
C LEU A 249 -9.32 23.42 -10.11
N GLN A 250 -8.70 24.59 -10.27
CA GLN A 250 -7.47 24.77 -11.07
C GLN A 250 -6.19 24.73 -10.21
N HIS A 251 -6.30 24.35 -8.94
CA HIS A 251 -5.18 24.31 -8.01
C HIS A 251 -4.25 23.11 -8.30
N ALA A 252 -2.93 23.29 -8.10
CA ALA A 252 -1.95 22.23 -8.38
C ALA A 252 -2.04 21.05 -7.40
N ASN A 253 -2.32 21.33 -6.12
CA ASN A 253 -2.47 20.31 -5.08
C ASN A 253 -3.79 19.54 -5.21
N CYS A 254 -3.70 18.22 -5.38
CA CYS A 254 -4.81 17.28 -5.48
C CYS A 254 -5.81 17.37 -4.31
N ALA A 255 -5.34 17.56 -3.07
CA ALA A 255 -6.21 17.64 -1.90
C ALA A 255 -7.17 18.84 -1.98
N VAL A 256 -6.69 19.99 -2.45
CA VAL A 256 -7.52 21.20 -2.67
C VAL A 256 -8.57 20.94 -3.76
N VAL A 257 -8.18 20.29 -4.87
CA VAL A 257 -9.10 19.96 -5.97
C VAL A 257 -10.18 18.98 -5.52
N LEU A 258 -9.83 17.89 -4.83
CA LEU A 258 -10.79 16.92 -4.34
C LEU A 258 -11.73 17.51 -3.27
N SER A 259 -11.22 18.35 -2.36
CA SER A 259 -12.04 19.06 -1.37
C SER A 259 -13.01 20.06 -2.03
N ALA A 260 -12.58 20.74 -3.09
CA ALA A 260 -13.43 21.61 -3.89
C ALA A 260 -14.50 20.82 -4.67
N VAL A 261 -14.16 19.64 -5.22
CA VAL A 261 -15.13 18.73 -5.88
C VAL A 261 -16.15 18.19 -4.88
N LYS A 262 -15.73 17.76 -3.68
CA LYS A 262 -16.59 17.35 -2.57
C LYS A 262 -17.63 18.43 -2.24
N MET A 263 -17.16 19.66 -2.00
CA MET A 263 -18.01 20.83 -1.75
C MET A 263 -19.03 21.04 -2.88
N ILE A 264 -18.56 21.08 -4.13
CA ILE A 264 -19.41 21.36 -5.28
C ILE A 264 -20.47 20.27 -5.45
N LEU A 265 -20.12 18.99 -5.27
CA LEU A 265 -21.06 17.88 -5.35
C LEU A 265 -22.15 17.95 -4.28
N GLN A 266 -21.81 18.28 -3.04
CA GLN A 266 -22.80 18.45 -1.95
C GLN A 266 -23.75 19.63 -2.22
N GLN A 267 -23.22 20.80 -2.57
CA GLN A 267 -24.07 21.97 -2.85
C GLN A 267 -24.90 21.79 -4.14
N MET A 268 -24.43 21.01 -5.11
CA MET A 268 -25.18 20.65 -6.33
C MET A 268 -26.46 19.83 -6.07
N GLU A 269 -26.65 19.25 -4.89
CA GLU A 269 -27.89 18.54 -4.55
C GLU A 269 -29.04 19.52 -4.22
N LEU A 270 -28.71 20.76 -3.86
CA LEU A 270 -29.68 21.83 -3.59
C LEU A 270 -30.00 22.69 -4.83
N ILE A 271 -29.19 22.59 -5.90
CA ILE A 271 -29.35 23.40 -7.12
C ILE A 271 -30.42 22.77 -8.03
N THR A 272 -31.55 23.46 -8.19
CA THR A 272 -32.67 23.00 -9.04
C THR A 272 -32.43 23.15 -10.54
N SER A 273 -31.51 24.03 -10.94
CA SER A 273 -31.27 24.36 -12.35
C SER A 273 -30.41 23.29 -13.05
N THR A 274 -31.04 22.49 -13.91
CA THR A 274 -30.36 21.41 -14.67
C THR A 274 -29.26 21.91 -15.59
N ASP A 275 -29.35 23.16 -16.07
CA ASP A 275 -28.33 23.74 -16.95
C ASP A 275 -27.10 24.21 -16.17
N VAL A 276 -27.29 24.73 -14.95
CA VAL A 276 -26.20 25.04 -14.02
C VAL A 276 -25.48 23.75 -13.63
N VAL A 277 -26.22 22.72 -13.21
CA VAL A 277 -25.68 21.39 -12.88
C VAL A 277 -24.87 20.80 -14.06
N ARG A 278 -25.38 20.89 -15.30
CA ARG A 278 -24.66 20.41 -16.50
C ARG A 278 -23.37 21.20 -16.76
N ASN A 279 -23.39 22.51 -16.55
CA ASN A 279 -22.21 23.37 -16.71
C ASN A 279 -21.16 23.12 -15.60
N LEU A 280 -21.58 22.80 -14.37
CA LEU A 280 -20.67 22.42 -13.29
C LEU A 280 -19.99 21.08 -13.57
N CYS A 281 -20.71 20.06 -14.03
CA CYS A 281 -20.12 18.80 -14.49
C CYS A 281 -19.03 19.03 -15.57
N LYS A 282 -19.30 19.90 -16.55
CA LYS A 282 -18.31 20.27 -17.58
C LYS A 282 -17.08 20.99 -17.02
N LYS A 283 -17.24 21.82 -15.98
CA LYS A 283 -16.12 22.51 -15.31
C LYS A 283 -15.27 21.56 -14.45
N MET A 284 -15.88 20.52 -13.87
CA MET A 284 -15.17 19.54 -13.01
C MET A 284 -14.39 18.47 -13.80
N ALA A 285 -14.78 18.16 -15.04
CA ALA A 285 -14.13 17.10 -15.81
C ALA A 285 -12.63 17.35 -16.12
N PRO A 286 -12.18 18.53 -16.62
CA PRO A 286 -10.76 18.77 -16.90
C PRO A 286 -9.84 18.73 -15.65
N PRO A 287 -10.24 19.26 -14.48
CA PRO A 287 -9.52 19.03 -13.23
C PRO A 287 -9.34 17.54 -12.89
N LEU A 288 -10.41 16.74 -12.93
CA LEU A 288 -10.36 15.31 -12.64
C LEU A 288 -9.45 14.56 -13.62
N VAL A 289 -9.48 14.90 -14.91
CA VAL A 289 -8.56 14.38 -15.94
C VAL A 289 -7.11 14.77 -15.67
N THR A 290 -6.87 15.98 -15.16
CA THR A 290 -5.53 16.48 -14.84
C THR A 290 -4.89 15.70 -13.69
N LEU A 291 -5.67 15.33 -12.67
CA LEU A 291 -5.22 14.47 -11.56
C LEU A 291 -4.76 13.08 -12.04
N LEU A 292 -5.31 12.57 -13.15
CA LEU A 292 -4.90 11.31 -13.78
C LEU A 292 -3.57 11.40 -14.55
N SER A 293 -2.96 12.59 -14.62
CA SER A 293 -1.63 12.81 -15.20
C SER A 293 -0.54 13.04 -14.14
N ALA A 294 -0.88 12.98 -12.84
CA ALA A 294 0.05 13.15 -11.72
C ALA A 294 0.87 11.87 -11.43
N GLU A 295 1.57 11.83 -10.29
CA GLU A 295 2.30 10.64 -9.82
C GLU A 295 1.34 9.46 -9.52
N PRO A 296 1.77 8.19 -9.66
CA PRO A 296 0.86 7.02 -9.59
C PRO A 296 0.02 6.92 -8.31
N GLU A 297 0.56 7.33 -7.16
CA GLU A 297 -0.14 7.42 -5.88
C GLU A 297 -1.28 8.45 -5.91
N ILE A 298 -1.05 9.61 -6.55
CA ILE A 298 -2.06 10.66 -6.73
C ILE A 298 -3.11 10.19 -7.76
N GLN A 299 -2.67 9.55 -8.84
CA GLN A 299 -3.58 8.94 -9.82
C GLN A 299 -4.49 7.90 -9.16
N TYR A 300 -3.95 7.04 -8.29
CA TYR A 300 -4.74 6.02 -7.59
C TYR A 300 -5.79 6.67 -6.67
N VAL A 301 -5.40 7.64 -5.84
CA VAL A 301 -6.35 8.39 -4.99
C VAL A 301 -7.42 9.09 -5.85
N ALA A 302 -7.03 9.69 -6.98
CA ALA A 302 -7.96 10.33 -7.91
C ALA A 302 -8.92 9.32 -8.54
N LEU A 303 -8.45 8.17 -9.04
CA LEU A 303 -9.27 7.10 -9.61
C LEU A 303 -10.28 6.56 -8.59
N ARG A 304 -9.84 6.27 -7.36
CA ARG A 304 -10.72 5.77 -6.28
C ARG A 304 -11.85 6.76 -5.95
N ASN A 305 -11.59 8.06 -5.96
CA ASN A 305 -12.62 9.09 -5.78
C ASN A 305 -13.48 9.27 -7.05
N ILE A 306 -12.89 9.25 -8.26
CA ILE A 306 -13.63 9.31 -9.53
C ILE A 306 -14.62 8.14 -9.66
N ASN A 307 -14.26 6.94 -9.19
CA ASN A 307 -15.12 5.76 -9.15
C ASN A 307 -16.41 6.01 -8.32
N LEU A 308 -16.33 6.78 -7.23
CA LEU A 308 -17.51 7.23 -6.46
C LEU A 308 -18.30 8.31 -7.22
N ILE A 309 -17.61 9.32 -7.75
CA ILE A 309 -18.24 10.45 -8.46
C ILE A 309 -19.00 9.97 -9.71
N VAL A 310 -18.44 9.00 -10.45
CA VAL A 310 -19.07 8.41 -11.64
C VAL A 310 -20.31 7.58 -11.27
N GLN A 311 -20.37 6.94 -10.10
CA GLN A 311 -21.58 6.26 -9.64
C GLN A 311 -22.73 7.26 -9.38
N ARG A 312 -22.45 8.42 -8.78
CA ARG A 312 -23.46 9.47 -8.54
C ARG A 312 -23.81 10.27 -9.80
N ARG A 313 -22.84 10.54 -10.68
CA ARG A 313 -23.00 11.35 -11.90
C ARG A 313 -22.32 10.70 -13.11
N PRO A 314 -22.89 9.63 -13.71
CA PRO A 314 -22.26 8.89 -14.81
C PRO A 314 -21.88 9.74 -16.03
N THR A 315 -22.58 10.85 -16.26
CA THR A 315 -22.35 11.74 -17.42
C THR A 315 -21.13 12.65 -17.28
N ILE A 316 -20.49 12.76 -16.11
CA ILE A 316 -19.44 13.76 -15.86
C ILE A 316 -18.19 13.58 -16.75
N LEU A 317 -17.80 12.33 -17.00
CA LEU A 317 -16.58 11.95 -17.74
C LEU A 317 -16.88 11.12 -19.01
N ALA A 318 -18.14 11.08 -19.45
CA ALA A 318 -18.58 10.25 -20.57
C ALA A 318 -17.90 10.57 -21.93
N HIS A 319 -17.33 11.77 -22.08
CA HIS A 319 -16.57 12.18 -23.26
C HIS A 319 -15.05 11.89 -23.15
N GLU A 320 -14.53 11.66 -21.95
CA GLU A 320 -13.10 11.60 -21.64
C GLU A 320 -12.58 10.15 -21.48
N ILE A 321 -13.30 9.16 -22.03
CA ILE A 321 -13.02 7.73 -21.79
C ILE A 321 -11.58 7.32 -22.14
N LYS A 322 -10.95 7.97 -23.12
CA LYS A 322 -9.56 7.71 -23.55
C LYS A 322 -8.52 8.01 -22.47
N VAL A 323 -8.83 8.87 -21.50
CA VAL A 323 -7.93 9.17 -20.37
C VAL A 323 -7.78 7.96 -19.45
N PHE A 324 -8.79 7.08 -19.41
CA PHE A 324 -8.79 5.86 -18.62
C PHE A 324 -8.13 4.67 -19.32
N PHE A 325 -7.64 4.83 -20.56
CA PHE A 325 -6.86 3.77 -21.20
C PHE A 325 -5.54 3.59 -20.42
N CYS A 326 -5.19 2.33 -20.17
CA CYS A 326 -4.00 1.89 -19.46
C CYS A 326 -2.76 2.12 -20.33
N LYS A 327 -1.74 2.74 -19.76
CA LYS A 327 -0.43 2.89 -20.39
C LYS A 327 0.45 1.73 -19.97
N TYR A 328 1.45 1.39 -20.79
CA TYR A 328 2.43 0.34 -20.47
C TYR A 328 3.17 0.60 -19.13
N ASN A 329 3.39 1.86 -18.78
CA ASN A 329 4.06 2.27 -17.54
C ASN A 329 3.12 2.48 -16.34
N ASP A 330 1.80 2.29 -16.49
CA ASP A 330 0.87 2.39 -15.36
C ASP A 330 1.03 1.17 -14.44
N PRO A 331 1.18 1.35 -13.11
CA PRO A 331 1.20 0.23 -12.17
C PRO A 331 -0.10 -0.58 -12.19
N ILE A 332 0.00 -1.88 -11.88
CA ILE A 332 -1.13 -2.83 -11.91
C ILE A 332 -2.38 -2.32 -11.18
N TYR A 333 -2.23 -1.73 -9.99
CA TYR A 333 -3.35 -1.19 -9.21
C TYR A 333 -4.02 0.05 -9.85
N VAL A 334 -3.27 0.82 -10.65
CA VAL A 334 -3.81 1.92 -11.46
C VAL A 334 -4.58 1.36 -12.65
N LYS A 335 -4.03 0.36 -13.34
CA LYS A 335 -4.72 -0.33 -14.45
C LYS A 335 -6.04 -0.96 -14.01
N MET A 336 -6.08 -1.60 -12.85
CA MET A 336 -7.29 -2.22 -12.29
C MET A 336 -8.42 -1.20 -12.02
N GLU A 337 -8.13 -0.04 -11.42
CA GLU A 337 -9.15 1.00 -11.20
C GLU A 337 -9.58 1.68 -12.50
N LYS A 338 -8.64 1.91 -13.44
CA LYS A 338 -8.95 2.39 -14.79
C LYS A 338 -9.94 1.48 -15.50
N LEU A 339 -9.70 0.17 -15.47
CA LEU A 339 -10.56 -0.86 -16.06
C LEU A 339 -11.99 -0.79 -15.48
N GLU A 340 -12.14 -0.73 -14.16
CA GLU A 340 -13.46 -0.61 -13.51
C GLU A 340 -14.20 0.68 -13.89
N ILE A 341 -13.50 1.81 -14.01
CA ILE A 341 -14.11 3.07 -14.46
C ILE A 341 -14.49 3.00 -15.95
N MET A 342 -13.69 2.35 -16.81
CA MET A 342 -14.03 2.13 -18.22
C MET A 342 -15.33 1.33 -18.37
N ILE A 343 -15.54 0.27 -17.58
CA ILE A 343 -16.82 -0.49 -17.56
C ILE A 343 -17.99 0.43 -17.18
N LYS A 344 -17.82 1.29 -16.16
CA LYS A 344 -18.87 2.23 -15.73
C LYS A 344 -19.18 3.29 -16.80
N LEU A 345 -18.16 3.82 -17.50
CA LEU A 345 -18.29 4.81 -18.59
C LEU A 345 -18.62 4.21 -19.98
N ALA A 346 -18.62 2.88 -20.13
CA ALA A 346 -18.97 2.21 -21.37
C ALA A 346 -20.44 2.46 -21.76
N SER A 347 -20.66 2.78 -23.03
CA SER A 347 -21.96 3.11 -23.66
C SER A 347 -21.98 2.66 -25.12
N ASP A 348 -23.16 2.59 -25.74
CA ASP A 348 -23.32 2.22 -27.16
C ASP A 348 -22.46 3.05 -28.15
N ARG A 349 -22.01 4.25 -27.75
CA ARG A 349 -21.22 5.16 -28.59
C ARG A 349 -19.71 4.93 -28.56
N ASN A 350 -19.20 4.33 -27.49
CA ASN A 350 -17.75 4.18 -27.26
C ASN A 350 -17.32 2.71 -27.12
N ILE A 351 -18.28 1.77 -27.07
CA ILE A 351 -18.02 0.36 -26.79
C ILE A 351 -17.04 -0.31 -27.78
N ASP A 352 -17.04 0.04 -29.06
CA ASP A 352 -16.08 -0.53 -30.03
C ASP A 352 -14.62 -0.18 -29.70
N GLN A 353 -14.38 1.04 -29.19
CA GLN A 353 -13.04 1.46 -28.76
C GLN A 353 -12.65 0.75 -27.45
N VAL A 354 -13.61 0.62 -26.52
CA VAL A 354 -13.40 -0.08 -25.23
C VAL A 354 -13.12 -1.58 -25.44
N LEU A 355 -13.84 -2.25 -26.35
CA LEU A 355 -13.64 -3.67 -26.63
C LEU A 355 -12.33 -3.96 -27.37
N LEU A 356 -11.91 -3.08 -28.28
CA LEU A 356 -10.59 -3.19 -28.93
C LEU A 356 -9.48 -3.12 -27.88
N GLU A 357 -9.58 -2.16 -26.96
CA GLU A 357 -8.62 -1.93 -25.89
C GLU A 357 -8.63 -3.10 -24.87
N PHE A 358 -9.81 -3.57 -24.44
CA PHE A 358 -9.92 -4.74 -23.55
C PHE A 358 -9.39 -6.03 -24.19
N LYS A 359 -9.51 -6.18 -25.51
CA LYS A 359 -8.93 -7.31 -26.25
C LYS A 359 -7.40 -7.26 -26.22
N GLU A 360 -6.80 -6.07 -26.34
CA GLU A 360 -5.35 -5.90 -26.18
C GLU A 360 -4.90 -6.21 -24.75
N TYR A 361 -5.64 -5.73 -23.73
CA TYR A 361 -5.38 -6.04 -22.32
C TYR A 361 -5.49 -7.53 -22.00
N ALA A 362 -6.41 -8.25 -22.66
CA ALA A 362 -6.53 -9.71 -22.53
C ALA A 362 -5.35 -10.49 -23.16
N THR A 363 -4.38 -9.80 -23.77
CA THR A 363 -3.13 -10.36 -24.31
C THR A 363 -1.86 -9.81 -23.63
N GLU A 364 -2.00 -9.07 -22.52
CA GLU A 364 -0.86 -8.69 -21.66
C GLU A 364 -0.25 -9.89 -20.92
N VAL A 365 0.89 -9.66 -20.25
CA VAL A 365 1.66 -10.69 -19.53
C VAL A 365 1.11 -10.98 -18.11
N ASP A 366 0.42 -10.01 -17.51
CA ASP A 366 -0.08 -10.11 -16.13
C ASP A 366 -1.40 -10.89 -16.07
N VAL A 367 -1.38 -12.08 -15.47
CA VAL A 367 -2.53 -13.02 -15.46
C VAL A 367 -3.74 -12.43 -14.75
N ASP A 368 -3.55 -11.72 -13.64
CA ASP A 368 -4.64 -11.11 -12.88
C ASP A 368 -5.29 -9.98 -13.68
N PHE A 369 -4.50 -9.13 -14.35
CA PHE A 369 -5.01 -8.08 -15.23
C PHE A 369 -5.78 -8.67 -16.42
N VAL A 370 -5.21 -9.68 -17.09
CA VAL A 370 -5.83 -10.35 -18.23
C VAL A 370 -7.19 -10.95 -17.85
N ARG A 371 -7.26 -11.67 -16.73
CA ARG A 371 -8.54 -12.21 -16.21
C ARG A 371 -9.56 -11.11 -15.95
N LYS A 372 -9.14 -10.01 -15.32
CA LYS A 372 -10.03 -8.87 -15.08
C LYS A 372 -10.48 -8.20 -16.39
N ALA A 373 -9.63 -8.10 -17.40
CA ALA A 373 -10.01 -7.59 -18.73
C ALA A 373 -11.01 -8.51 -19.45
N VAL A 374 -10.83 -9.84 -19.40
CA VAL A 374 -11.80 -10.81 -19.93
C VAL A 374 -13.14 -10.70 -19.19
N ARG A 375 -13.12 -10.60 -17.85
CA ARG A 375 -14.33 -10.36 -17.04
C ARG A 375 -14.99 -9.01 -17.37
N ALA A 376 -14.21 -7.97 -17.69
CA ALA A 376 -14.72 -6.66 -18.11
C ALA A 376 -15.46 -6.71 -19.46
N ILE A 377 -14.96 -7.48 -20.44
CA ILE A 377 -15.68 -7.75 -21.71
C ILE A 377 -17.04 -8.40 -21.41
N GLY A 378 -17.06 -9.37 -20.49
CA GLY A 378 -18.29 -10.01 -20.03
C GLY A 378 -19.31 -9.06 -19.41
N ARG A 379 -18.84 -8.19 -18.50
CA ARG A 379 -19.69 -7.18 -17.84
C ARG A 379 -20.25 -6.17 -18.84
N CYS A 380 -19.46 -5.76 -19.84
CA CYS A 380 -19.95 -4.96 -20.96
C CYS A 380 -21.07 -5.66 -21.76
N ALA A 381 -21.00 -6.96 -21.99
CA ALA A 381 -22.06 -7.72 -22.67
C ALA A 381 -23.35 -7.79 -21.84
N ILE A 382 -23.24 -7.94 -20.52
CA ILE A 382 -24.38 -7.98 -19.59
C ILE A 382 -25.04 -6.59 -19.46
N LYS A 383 -24.22 -5.53 -19.41
CA LYS A 383 -24.65 -4.12 -19.29
C LYS A 383 -25.26 -3.56 -20.58
N LEU A 384 -24.71 -3.92 -21.75
CA LEU A 384 -25.08 -3.36 -23.05
C LEU A 384 -25.50 -4.47 -24.03
N GLU A 385 -26.81 -4.70 -24.15
CA GLU A 385 -27.40 -5.73 -25.03
C GLU A 385 -26.90 -5.63 -26.48
N ARG A 386 -26.82 -4.42 -27.05
CA ARG A 386 -26.30 -4.16 -28.40
C ARG A 386 -24.81 -4.45 -28.57
N ALA A 387 -24.08 -4.66 -27.48
CA ALA A 387 -22.67 -5.03 -27.49
C ALA A 387 -22.45 -6.54 -27.31
N ALA A 388 -23.45 -7.29 -26.83
CA ALA A 388 -23.28 -8.69 -26.42
C ALA A 388 -22.68 -9.56 -27.53
N GLU A 389 -23.24 -9.53 -28.74
CA GLU A 389 -22.74 -10.27 -29.91
C GLU A 389 -21.27 -9.94 -30.26
N ARG A 390 -20.87 -8.66 -30.14
CA ARG A 390 -19.49 -8.21 -30.36
C ARG A 390 -18.56 -8.69 -29.25
N CYS A 391 -18.97 -8.58 -28.00
CA CYS A 391 -18.21 -9.08 -26.84
C CYS A 391 -17.98 -10.59 -26.95
N ILE A 392 -19.01 -11.34 -27.31
CA ILE A 392 -18.97 -12.79 -27.53
C ILE A 392 -18.02 -13.15 -28.67
N SER A 393 -18.04 -12.40 -29.77
CA SER A 393 -17.12 -12.59 -30.89
C SER A 393 -15.66 -12.39 -30.46
N VAL A 394 -15.37 -11.39 -29.62
CA VAL A 394 -14.03 -11.17 -29.04
C VAL A 394 -13.64 -12.32 -28.09
N LEU A 395 -14.55 -12.79 -27.23
CA LEU A 395 -14.29 -13.92 -26.33
C LEU A 395 -13.97 -15.21 -27.10
N LEU A 396 -14.68 -15.49 -28.20
CA LEU A 396 -14.39 -16.60 -29.11
C LEU A 396 -13.00 -16.47 -29.76
N GLU A 397 -12.60 -15.27 -30.16
CA GLU A 397 -11.25 -15.02 -30.69
C GLU A 397 -10.18 -15.27 -29.63
N LEU A 398 -10.40 -14.81 -28.39
CA LEU A 398 -9.49 -15.05 -27.25
C LEU A 398 -9.37 -16.55 -26.91
N ILE A 399 -10.47 -17.30 -26.92
CA ILE A 399 -10.47 -18.76 -26.73
C ILE A 399 -9.62 -19.45 -27.81
N LYS A 400 -9.70 -19.01 -29.06
CA LYS A 400 -8.90 -19.56 -30.18
C LYS A 400 -7.39 -19.32 -30.05
N ILE A 401 -6.94 -18.40 -29.20
CA ILE A 401 -5.50 -18.23 -28.87
C ILE A 401 -4.99 -19.41 -28.02
N LYS A 402 -5.89 -20.17 -27.37
CA LYS A 402 -5.58 -21.35 -26.52
C LYS A 402 -4.66 -21.05 -25.33
N VAL A 403 -4.73 -19.83 -24.79
CA VAL A 403 -4.09 -19.48 -23.51
C VAL A 403 -5.00 -19.93 -22.38
N ASN A 404 -4.55 -20.89 -21.57
CA ASN A 404 -5.42 -21.62 -20.65
C ASN A 404 -6.23 -20.70 -19.70
N TYR A 405 -5.56 -19.84 -18.91
CA TYR A 405 -6.25 -18.95 -17.97
C TYR A 405 -7.22 -17.95 -18.65
N VAL A 406 -7.00 -17.61 -19.92
CA VAL A 406 -7.93 -16.79 -20.73
C VAL A 406 -9.18 -17.57 -21.11
N VAL A 407 -8.99 -18.80 -21.60
CA VAL A 407 -10.09 -19.72 -21.97
C VAL A 407 -11.01 -19.96 -20.76
N GLN A 408 -10.41 -20.21 -19.60
CA GLN A 408 -11.13 -20.45 -18.35
C GLN A 408 -11.96 -19.26 -17.89
N GLU A 409 -11.38 -18.06 -17.81
CA GLU A 409 -12.13 -16.86 -17.45
C GLU A 409 -13.22 -16.54 -18.50
N ALA A 410 -12.95 -16.78 -19.78
CA ALA A 410 -13.93 -16.59 -20.85
C ALA A 410 -15.13 -17.54 -20.71
N ILE A 411 -14.93 -18.80 -20.29
CA ILE A 411 -16.04 -19.75 -20.02
C ILE A 411 -16.88 -19.28 -18.83
N ILE A 412 -16.25 -18.81 -17.75
CA ILE A 412 -16.95 -18.25 -16.59
C ILE A 412 -17.82 -17.06 -17.01
N VAL A 413 -17.28 -16.18 -17.85
CA VAL A 413 -17.97 -15.04 -18.45
C VAL A 413 -19.13 -15.47 -19.36
N ILE A 414 -18.91 -16.41 -20.28
CA ILE A 414 -19.92 -16.83 -21.25
C ILE A 414 -21.11 -17.51 -20.53
N LYS A 415 -20.86 -18.27 -19.46
CA LYS A 415 -21.91 -18.78 -18.56
C LYS A 415 -22.81 -17.63 -18.05
N ASP A 416 -22.23 -16.53 -17.58
CA ASP A 416 -23.00 -15.39 -17.09
C ASP A 416 -23.72 -14.64 -18.24
N ILE A 417 -23.11 -14.53 -19.43
CA ILE A 417 -23.79 -14.02 -20.64
C ILE A 417 -25.00 -14.91 -21.02
N PHE A 418 -24.87 -16.24 -20.97
CA PHE A 418 -25.98 -17.17 -21.24
C PHE A 418 -27.10 -17.08 -20.18
N ARG A 419 -26.78 -16.71 -18.94
CA ARG A 419 -27.78 -16.40 -17.90
C ARG A 419 -28.47 -15.05 -18.12
N ARG A 420 -27.90 -14.16 -18.93
CA ARG A 420 -28.51 -12.89 -19.35
C ARG A 420 -29.35 -13.05 -20.63
N TYR A 421 -28.85 -13.81 -21.59
CA TYR A 421 -29.44 -14.02 -22.92
C TYR A 421 -29.56 -15.54 -23.23
N PRO A 422 -30.49 -16.25 -22.58
CA PRO A 422 -30.66 -17.69 -22.76
C PRO A 422 -31.07 -18.03 -24.20
N ASN A 423 -30.62 -19.19 -24.70
CA ASN A 423 -30.96 -19.74 -26.04
C ASN A 423 -30.57 -18.85 -27.25
N THR A 424 -29.83 -17.75 -27.06
CA THR A 424 -29.47 -16.82 -28.15
C THR A 424 -28.17 -17.20 -28.87
N TYR A 425 -27.20 -17.77 -28.15
CA TYR A 425 -25.82 -17.94 -28.62
C TYR A 425 -25.35 -19.42 -28.57
N GLU A 426 -26.29 -20.36 -28.76
CA GLU A 426 -26.07 -21.82 -28.63
C GLU A 426 -24.95 -22.38 -29.53
N SER A 427 -24.71 -21.77 -30.70
CA SER A 427 -23.70 -22.20 -31.68
C SER A 427 -22.26 -22.24 -31.17
N ILE A 428 -22.01 -21.60 -30.02
CA ILE A 428 -20.71 -21.48 -29.37
C ILE A 428 -20.37 -22.69 -28.50
N ILE A 429 -21.40 -23.41 -28.03
CA ILE A 429 -21.26 -24.50 -27.05
C ILE A 429 -20.28 -25.57 -27.55
N ALA A 430 -20.33 -25.94 -28.84
CA ALA A 430 -19.41 -26.90 -29.43
C ALA A 430 -17.93 -26.48 -29.26
N THR A 431 -17.60 -25.22 -29.55
CA THR A 431 -16.23 -24.68 -29.37
C THR A 431 -15.80 -24.59 -27.90
N LEU A 432 -16.75 -24.45 -26.97
CA LEU A 432 -16.47 -24.53 -25.54
C LEU A 432 -16.15 -25.96 -25.11
N CYS A 433 -16.92 -26.95 -25.58
CA CYS A 433 -16.69 -28.36 -25.31
C CYS A 433 -15.35 -28.87 -25.88
N GLU A 434 -14.90 -28.36 -27.03
CA GLU A 434 -13.54 -28.61 -27.58
C GLU A 434 -12.39 -28.16 -26.65
N SER A 435 -12.67 -27.32 -25.66
CA SER A 435 -11.68 -26.75 -24.73
C SER A 435 -11.74 -27.36 -23.32
N LEU A 436 -12.50 -28.43 -23.13
CA LEU A 436 -12.80 -29.02 -21.82
C LEU A 436 -11.55 -29.62 -21.14
N ASP A 437 -10.66 -30.23 -21.92
CA ASP A 437 -9.39 -30.81 -21.46
C ASP A 437 -8.41 -29.80 -20.83
N THR A 438 -8.62 -28.49 -21.04
CA THR A 438 -7.72 -27.45 -20.49
C THR A 438 -8.15 -26.93 -19.12
N LEU A 439 -9.32 -27.30 -18.61
CA LEU A 439 -9.90 -26.69 -17.40
C LEU A 439 -9.30 -27.25 -16.11
N ASP A 440 -8.51 -26.45 -15.39
CA ASP A 440 -7.97 -26.78 -14.07
C ASP A 440 -8.66 -26.01 -12.92
N GLU A 441 -9.18 -24.80 -13.14
CA GLU A 441 -9.82 -24.00 -12.10
C GLU A 441 -11.25 -24.45 -11.73
N PRO A 442 -11.59 -24.47 -10.43
CA PRO A 442 -12.92 -24.87 -9.96
C PRO A 442 -14.08 -24.03 -10.50
N GLU A 443 -13.92 -22.70 -10.60
CA GLU A 443 -15.00 -21.83 -11.11
C GLU A 443 -15.22 -22.05 -12.62
N ALA A 444 -14.17 -22.33 -13.38
CA ALA A 444 -14.24 -22.62 -14.81
C ALA A 444 -14.86 -23.99 -15.08
N LYS A 445 -14.40 -25.05 -14.38
CA LYS A 445 -15.03 -26.38 -14.42
C LYS A 445 -16.51 -26.30 -14.07
N ALA A 446 -16.87 -25.70 -12.93
CA ALA A 446 -18.25 -25.54 -12.52
C ALA A 446 -19.07 -24.73 -13.54
N SER A 447 -18.49 -23.70 -14.16
CA SER A 447 -19.14 -22.94 -15.23
C SER A 447 -19.40 -23.77 -16.48
N MET A 448 -18.46 -24.63 -16.90
CA MET A 448 -18.65 -25.56 -18.02
C MET A 448 -19.74 -26.61 -17.72
N ILE A 449 -19.67 -27.24 -16.54
CA ILE A 449 -20.64 -28.24 -16.07
C ILE A 449 -22.04 -27.63 -15.97
N TRP A 450 -22.16 -26.35 -15.60
CA TRP A 450 -23.42 -25.61 -15.68
C TRP A 450 -23.92 -25.49 -17.13
N ILE A 451 -23.06 -25.13 -18.10
CA ILE A 451 -23.45 -25.02 -19.52
C ILE A 451 -23.94 -26.37 -20.03
N ILE A 452 -23.22 -27.47 -19.74
CA ILE A 452 -23.60 -28.82 -20.18
C ILE A 452 -24.95 -29.23 -19.60
N GLY A 453 -25.19 -29.02 -18.29
CA GLY A 453 -26.49 -29.34 -17.66
C GLY A 453 -27.64 -28.42 -18.09
N GLU A 454 -27.37 -27.16 -18.43
CA GLU A 454 -28.40 -26.22 -18.93
C GLU A 454 -28.80 -26.54 -20.37
N TYR A 455 -27.84 -26.87 -21.23
CA TYR A 455 -28.08 -27.14 -22.67
C TYR A 455 -28.02 -28.64 -23.04
N ALA A 456 -28.22 -29.54 -22.07
CA ALA A 456 -28.17 -31.00 -22.25
C ALA A 456 -29.11 -31.57 -23.34
N GLU A 457 -30.19 -30.85 -23.70
CA GLU A 457 -31.09 -31.22 -24.81
C GLU A 457 -30.49 -30.92 -26.19
N ARG A 458 -29.54 -29.98 -26.27
CA ARG A 458 -28.85 -29.54 -27.50
C ARG A 458 -27.50 -30.21 -27.72
N ILE A 459 -26.85 -30.62 -26.62
CA ILE A 459 -25.56 -31.30 -26.64
C ILE A 459 -25.86 -32.80 -26.72
N ASP A 460 -25.48 -33.45 -27.83
CA ASP A 460 -25.79 -34.87 -28.04
C ASP A 460 -25.06 -35.76 -27.04
N ASN A 461 -23.73 -35.59 -26.91
CA ASN A 461 -22.82 -36.32 -26.01
C ASN A 461 -22.71 -35.72 -24.60
N ALA A 462 -23.78 -35.14 -24.07
CA ALA A 462 -23.78 -34.47 -22.76
C ALA A 462 -23.56 -35.44 -21.58
N ASP A 463 -23.89 -36.71 -21.77
CA ASP A 463 -23.61 -37.83 -20.89
C ASP A 463 -22.12 -38.15 -20.83
N GLU A 464 -21.47 -38.43 -21.98
CA GLU A 464 -20.02 -38.70 -22.05
C GLU A 464 -19.18 -37.55 -21.42
N LEU A 465 -19.56 -36.29 -21.70
CA LEU A 465 -18.85 -35.12 -21.18
C LEU A 465 -19.04 -34.90 -19.66
N LEU A 466 -20.17 -35.32 -19.08
CA LEU A 466 -20.37 -35.25 -17.63
C LEU A 466 -19.80 -36.48 -16.91
N GLU A 467 -19.73 -37.63 -17.57
CA GLU A 467 -19.14 -38.85 -17.01
C GLU A 467 -17.65 -38.67 -16.72
N SER A 468 -16.89 -38.02 -17.61
CA SER A 468 -15.47 -37.71 -17.38
C SER A 468 -15.19 -36.87 -16.13
N PHE A 469 -16.11 -35.97 -15.75
CA PHE A 469 -16.04 -35.22 -14.49
C PHE A 469 -16.57 -36.00 -13.26
N LEU A 470 -17.36 -37.06 -13.47
CA LEU A 470 -17.82 -37.93 -12.39
C LEU A 470 -16.74 -38.93 -11.95
N GLU A 471 -15.83 -39.32 -12.85
CA GLU A 471 -14.67 -40.17 -12.53
C GLU A 471 -13.78 -39.53 -11.45
N SER A 472 -13.55 -38.22 -11.51
CA SER A 472 -12.77 -37.46 -10.51
C SER A 472 -13.58 -36.88 -9.36
N PHE A 473 -14.89 -37.17 -9.25
CA PHE A 473 -15.81 -36.49 -8.32
C PHE A 473 -15.31 -36.37 -6.86
N PRO A 474 -14.71 -37.40 -6.22
CA PRO A 474 -14.22 -37.28 -4.84
C PRO A 474 -13.00 -36.36 -4.69
N GLU A 475 -12.23 -36.15 -5.76
CA GLU A 475 -11.03 -35.30 -5.80
C GLU A 475 -11.36 -33.84 -6.13
N GLU A 476 -12.48 -33.58 -6.81
CA GLU A 476 -12.95 -32.24 -7.14
C GLU A 476 -13.46 -31.46 -5.91
N PRO A 477 -13.28 -30.13 -5.86
CA PRO A 477 -13.75 -29.31 -4.74
C PRO A 477 -15.28 -29.17 -4.71
N ALA A 478 -15.83 -28.90 -3.52
CA ALA A 478 -17.27 -28.88 -3.26
C ALA A 478 -18.12 -28.03 -4.23
N GLN A 479 -17.59 -26.91 -4.74
CA GLN A 479 -18.28 -26.09 -5.76
C GLN A 479 -18.53 -26.85 -7.06
N VAL A 480 -17.55 -27.66 -7.50
CA VAL A 480 -17.64 -28.50 -8.70
C VAL A 480 -18.56 -29.68 -8.43
N GLN A 481 -18.43 -30.35 -7.28
CA GLN A 481 -19.30 -31.46 -6.86
C GLN A 481 -20.79 -31.06 -6.80
N LEU A 482 -21.13 -29.92 -6.18
CA LEU A 482 -22.49 -29.37 -6.12
C LEU A 482 -23.07 -29.08 -7.50
N GLN A 483 -22.22 -28.61 -8.42
CA GLN A 483 -22.60 -28.26 -9.79
C GLN A 483 -22.72 -29.50 -10.69
N LEU A 484 -21.90 -30.55 -10.48
CA LEU A 484 -22.04 -31.87 -11.08
C LEU A 484 -23.36 -32.52 -10.68
N LEU A 485 -23.60 -32.65 -9.36
CA LEU A 485 -24.85 -33.18 -8.82
C LEU A 485 -26.07 -32.48 -9.45
N THR A 486 -26.05 -31.15 -9.53
CA THR A 486 -27.14 -30.38 -10.15
C THR A 486 -27.24 -30.61 -11.67
N ALA A 487 -26.11 -30.74 -12.39
CA ALA A 487 -26.09 -30.96 -13.84
C ALA A 487 -26.56 -32.37 -14.22
N THR A 488 -26.15 -33.41 -13.50
CA THR A 488 -26.60 -34.80 -13.70
C THR A 488 -28.10 -34.94 -13.44
N VAL A 489 -28.63 -34.28 -12.39
CA VAL A 489 -30.08 -34.24 -12.14
C VAL A 489 -30.84 -33.56 -13.29
N LYS A 490 -30.31 -32.45 -13.83
CA LYS A 490 -30.89 -31.80 -15.02
C LYS A 490 -30.83 -32.70 -16.27
N LEU A 491 -29.70 -33.37 -16.50
CA LEU A 491 -29.52 -34.28 -17.63
C LEU A 491 -30.58 -35.37 -17.61
N PHE A 492 -30.80 -36.03 -16.48
CA PHE A 492 -31.84 -37.05 -16.31
C PHE A 492 -33.27 -36.53 -16.53
N LEU A 493 -33.61 -35.37 -15.97
CA LEU A 493 -34.94 -34.75 -16.13
C LEU A 493 -35.26 -34.33 -17.58
N LYS A 494 -34.21 -34.13 -18.40
CA LYS A 494 -34.29 -33.75 -19.81
C LYS A 494 -34.20 -34.96 -20.76
N LYS A 495 -33.29 -35.89 -20.45
CA LYS A 495 -32.98 -37.13 -21.19
C LYS A 495 -33.05 -38.32 -20.21
N PRO A 496 -34.23 -38.91 -19.94
CA PRO A 496 -34.39 -40.06 -19.06
C PRO A 496 -34.01 -41.38 -19.78
N THR A 497 -32.73 -41.50 -20.15
CA THR A 497 -32.13 -42.72 -20.74
C THR A 497 -31.32 -43.50 -19.70
N GLU A 498 -30.93 -44.74 -20.02
CA GLU A 498 -30.23 -45.63 -19.06
C GLU A 498 -28.90 -45.05 -18.56
N GLY A 499 -28.13 -44.35 -19.40
CA GLY A 499 -26.87 -43.70 -19.02
C GLY A 499 -27.04 -42.67 -17.91
N PRO A 500 -27.79 -41.56 -18.13
CA PRO A 500 -28.12 -40.57 -17.10
C PRO A 500 -28.73 -41.17 -15.81
N GLN A 501 -29.48 -42.27 -15.93
CA GLN A 501 -30.02 -42.97 -14.76
C GLN A 501 -28.92 -43.66 -13.92
N GLN A 502 -27.91 -44.26 -14.57
CA GLN A 502 -26.72 -44.80 -13.89
C GLN A 502 -25.86 -43.68 -13.28
N MET A 503 -25.63 -42.59 -14.03
CA MET A 503 -24.89 -41.43 -13.56
C MET A 503 -25.51 -40.79 -12.31
N ILE A 504 -26.85 -40.73 -12.22
CA ILE A 504 -27.55 -40.28 -11.01
C ILE A 504 -27.26 -41.18 -9.81
N GLN A 505 -27.26 -42.50 -10.00
CA GLN A 505 -26.98 -43.43 -8.90
C GLN A 505 -25.55 -43.27 -8.38
N VAL A 506 -24.58 -43.13 -9.30
CA VAL A 506 -23.17 -42.88 -8.96
C VAL A 506 -23.01 -41.55 -8.22
N VAL A 507 -23.49 -40.44 -8.78
CA VAL A 507 -23.29 -39.10 -8.15
C VAL A 507 -24.01 -38.98 -6.81
N LEU A 508 -25.19 -39.58 -6.64
CA LEU A 508 -25.90 -39.59 -5.36
C LEU A 508 -25.17 -40.47 -4.32
N ASN A 509 -24.61 -41.61 -4.72
CA ASN A 509 -23.81 -42.45 -3.83
C ASN A 509 -22.54 -41.72 -3.37
N ASN A 510 -21.77 -41.14 -4.30
CA ASN A 510 -20.52 -40.46 -3.98
C ASN A 510 -20.77 -39.18 -3.14
N ALA A 511 -21.85 -38.43 -3.44
CA ALA A 511 -22.25 -37.26 -2.66
C ALA A 511 -22.77 -37.59 -1.25
N THR A 512 -23.35 -38.77 -1.02
CA THR A 512 -23.92 -39.13 0.30
C THR A 512 -23.00 -39.98 1.17
N VAL A 513 -22.23 -40.89 0.57
CA VAL A 513 -21.38 -41.86 1.28
C VAL A 513 -19.92 -41.41 1.33
N GLU A 514 -19.36 -40.92 0.22
CA GLU A 514 -17.92 -40.64 0.11
C GLU A 514 -17.55 -39.19 0.48
N THR A 515 -18.51 -38.27 0.50
CA THR A 515 -18.25 -36.85 0.76
C THR A 515 -18.62 -36.42 2.17
N ASP A 516 -17.72 -35.73 2.88
CA ASP A 516 -17.91 -35.21 4.23
C ASP A 516 -18.66 -33.87 4.32
N ASN A 517 -18.91 -33.19 3.19
CA ASN A 517 -19.59 -31.89 3.17
C ASN A 517 -21.11 -32.05 3.47
N PRO A 518 -21.64 -31.48 4.57
CA PRO A 518 -23.05 -31.63 4.93
C PRO A 518 -24.02 -31.02 3.91
N ASP A 519 -23.69 -29.88 3.30
CA ASP A 519 -24.55 -29.20 2.32
C ASP A 519 -24.69 -30.03 1.04
N LEU A 520 -23.59 -30.61 0.55
CA LEU A 520 -23.64 -31.53 -0.60
C LEU A 520 -24.47 -32.78 -0.28
N ARG A 521 -24.27 -33.38 0.90
CA ARG A 521 -24.97 -34.58 1.34
C ARG A 521 -26.49 -34.35 1.50
N ASP A 522 -26.88 -33.27 2.17
CA ASP A 522 -28.30 -32.91 2.34
C ASP A 522 -28.95 -32.54 1.00
N ARG A 523 -28.24 -31.83 0.12
CA ARG A 523 -28.73 -31.52 -1.23
C ARG A 523 -28.89 -32.77 -2.10
N ALA A 524 -27.99 -33.74 -1.97
CA ALA A 524 -28.15 -35.06 -2.61
C ALA A 524 -29.37 -35.82 -2.06
N TYR A 525 -29.60 -35.80 -0.75
CA TYR A 525 -30.84 -36.36 -0.17
C TYR A 525 -32.10 -35.64 -0.62
N ILE A 526 -32.08 -34.32 -0.79
CA ILE A 526 -33.20 -33.54 -1.33
C ILE A 526 -33.47 -33.97 -2.77
N TYR A 527 -32.47 -34.00 -3.65
CA TYR A 527 -32.65 -34.46 -5.03
C TYR A 527 -33.14 -35.91 -5.09
N TRP A 528 -32.57 -36.82 -4.29
CA TRP A 528 -33.02 -38.22 -4.24
C TRP A 528 -34.49 -38.36 -3.82
N ARG A 529 -34.91 -37.66 -2.75
CA ARG A 529 -36.30 -37.66 -2.28
C ARG A 529 -37.24 -37.02 -3.30
N LEU A 530 -36.84 -35.92 -3.93
CA LEU A 530 -37.64 -35.22 -4.93
C LEU A 530 -37.87 -36.11 -6.16
N LEU A 531 -36.80 -36.69 -6.72
CA LEU A 531 -36.85 -37.58 -7.88
C LEU A 531 -37.59 -38.91 -7.61
N SER A 532 -37.54 -39.43 -6.37
CA SER A 532 -38.24 -40.67 -6.00
C SER A 532 -39.70 -40.47 -5.57
N THR A 533 -40.09 -39.25 -5.19
CA THR A 533 -41.48 -38.94 -4.80
C THR A 533 -42.30 -38.50 -6.01
N ASP A 534 -41.80 -37.54 -6.79
CA ASP A 534 -42.51 -36.96 -7.95
C ASP A 534 -41.51 -36.36 -8.96
N PRO A 535 -41.19 -37.08 -10.05
CA PRO A 535 -40.33 -36.59 -11.12
C PRO A 535 -40.88 -35.37 -11.87
N GLU A 536 -42.20 -35.17 -11.96
CA GLU A 536 -42.78 -34.02 -12.65
C GLU A 536 -42.65 -32.76 -11.77
N ALA A 537 -42.95 -32.87 -10.47
CA ALA A 537 -42.64 -31.78 -9.52
C ALA A 537 -41.13 -31.50 -9.44
N ALA A 538 -40.27 -32.53 -9.57
CA ALA A 538 -38.82 -32.36 -9.68
C ALA A 538 -38.44 -31.52 -10.91
N LYS A 539 -39.10 -31.77 -12.05
CA LYS A 539 -38.92 -31.04 -13.29
C LYS A 539 -39.32 -29.57 -13.14
N ASP A 540 -40.51 -29.30 -12.60
CA ASP A 540 -41.02 -27.93 -12.37
C ASP A 540 -40.11 -27.13 -11.43
N VAL A 541 -39.53 -27.75 -10.40
CA VAL A 541 -38.63 -27.07 -9.44
C VAL A 541 -37.21 -26.89 -9.99
N VAL A 542 -36.63 -27.91 -10.63
CA VAL A 542 -35.21 -27.92 -11.03
C VAL A 542 -34.97 -27.25 -12.39
N LEU A 543 -35.95 -27.32 -13.30
CA LEU A 543 -35.92 -26.69 -14.62
C LEU A 543 -36.66 -25.34 -14.65
N ALA A 544 -37.09 -24.82 -13.50
CA ALA A 544 -37.67 -23.48 -13.38
C ALA A 544 -36.79 -22.40 -14.01
N GLU A 545 -37.41 -21.49 -14.76
CA GLU A 545 -36.72 -20.33 -15.33
C GLU A 545 -36.18 -19.44 -14.20
N LYS A 546 -34.89 -19.09 -14.29
CA LYS A 546 -34.19 -18.36 -13.23
C LYS A 546 -34.22 -16.85 -13.50
N PRO A 547 -34.27 -16.01 -12.45
CA PRO A 547 -34.16 -14.56 -12.62
C PRO A 547 -32.91 -14.17 -13.41
N VAL A 548 -33.11 -13.29 -14.38
CA VAL A 548 -32.08 -12.76 -15.27
C VAL A 548 -31.07 -11.92 -14.47
N ILE A 549 -29.78 -12.11 -14.70
CA ILE A 549 -28.71 -11.37 -14.00
C ILE A 549 -28.55 -9.92 -14.48
N SER A 550 -27.96 -9.06 -13.66
CA SER A 550 -27.59 -7.66 -13.94
C SER A 550 -26.14 -7.38 -13.51
N ASP A 551 -25.50 -6.35 -14.09
CA ASP A 551 -24.14 -5.89 -13.72
C ASP A 551 -24.17 -4.94 -12.51
N ASP A 552 -24.71 -5.42 -11.39
CA ASP A 552 -24.79 -4.66 -10.13
C ASP A 552 -23.61 -4.94 -9.19
N SER A 553 -22.71 -5.86 -9.56
CA SER A 553 -21.64 -6.43 -8.70
C SER A 553 -20.74 -5.40 -8.02
N ASN A 554 -20.51 -4.26 -8.66
CA ASN A 554 -19.63 -3.18 -8.20
C ASN A 554 -20.37 -1.82 -8.06
N GLN A 555 -21.69 -1.86 -7.86
CA GLN A 555 -22.46 -0.70 -7.39
C GLN A 555 -22.47 -0.69 -5.86
N LEU A 556 -22.10 0.45 -5.27
CA LEU A 556 -22.22 0.66 -3.83
C LEU A 556 -23.69 0.91 -3.47
N ASP A 557 -24.10 0.47 -2.28
CA ASP A 557 -25.42 0.84 -1.74
C ASP A 557 -25.56 2.39 -1.74
N PRO A 558 -26.71 2.95 -2.14
CA PRO A 558 -26.88 4.40 -2.24
C PRO A 558 -26.55 5.16 -0.94
N SER A 559 -26.89 4.60 0.23
CA SER A 559 -26.62 5.24 1.52
C SER A 559 -25.13 5.27 1.87
N LEU A 560 -24.43 4.17 1.61
CA LEU A 560 -22.98 4.10 1.73
C LEU A 560 -22.29 5.03 0.70
N LEU A 561 -22.85 5.16 -0.51
CA LEU A 561 -22.34 6.09 -1.51
C LEU A 561 -22.51 7.55 -1.05
N ASP A 562 -23.64 7.94 -0.46
CA ASP A 562 -23.84 9.28 0.13
C ASP A 562 -22.76 9.59 1.19
N GLU A 563 -22.54 8.66 2.10
CA GLU A 563 -21.53 8.79 3.16
C GLU A 563 -20.10 8.92 2.59
N LEU A 564 -19.73 8.06 1.64
CA LEU A 564 -18.42 8.08 1.00
C LEU A 564 -18.19 9.32 0.12
N LEU A 565 -19.24 9.91 -0.44
CA LEU A 565 -19.17 11.20 -1.17
C LEU A 565 -18.94 12.37 -0.22
N ALA A 566 -19.60 12.38 0.95
CA ALA A 566 -19.31 13.35 2.01
C ALA A 566 -17.87 13.20 2.55
N ASN A 567 -17.32 11.99 2.48
CA ASN A 567 -15.95 11.65 2.89
C ASN A 567 -14.91 11.70 1.76
N ILE A 568 -15.21 12.30 0.58
CA ILE A 568 -14.21 12.55 -0.48
C ILE A 568 -12.97 13.27 0.08
N ALA A 569 -11.80 12.96 -0.49
CA ALA A 569 -10.47 13.40 -0.04
C ALA A 569 -9.98 12.80 1.29
N THR A 570 -10.75 11.92 1.95
CA THR A 570 -10.33 11.21 3.17
C THR A 570 -9.92 9.76 2.87
N LEU A 571 -9.37 9.06 3.87
CA LEU A 571 -9.06 7.62 3.76
C LEU A 571 -10.31 6.76 3.51
N SER A 572 -11.48 7.16 4.03
CA SER A 572 -12.74 6.41 3.86
C SER A 572 -13.15 6.31 2.39
N SER A 573 -13.09 7.42 1.64
CA SER A 573 -13.40 7.42 0.20
C SER A 573 -12.34 6.71 -0.66
N VAL A 574 -11.10 6.60 -0.20
CA VAL A 574 -10.06 5.82 -0.89
C VAL A 574 -10.26 4.32 -0.65
N TYR A 575 -10.59 3.90 0.57
CA TYR A 575 -10.84 2.49 0.90
C TYR A 575 -12.21 1.97 0.45
N HIS A 576 -13.14 2.84 0.03
CA HIS A 576 -14.56 2.52 -0.20
C HIS A 576 -15.20 1.82 1.02
N LYS A 577 -14.88 2.32 2.21
CA LYS A 577 -15.37 1.78 3.49
C LYS A 577 -15.74 2.91 4.44
N PRO A 578 -16.81 2.78 5.24
CA PRO A 578 -17.19 3.77 6.22
C PRO A 578 -16.11 3.86 7.33
N PRO A 579 -15.90 5.02 7.98
CA PRO A 579 -14.83 5.20 8.98
C PRO A 579 -14.84 4.16 10.11
N GLU A 580 -16.03 3.73 10.55
CA GLU A 580 -16.25 2.77 11.62
C GLU A 580 -15.66 1.38 11.32
N ALA A 581 -15.50 1.05 10.04
CA ALA A 581 -14.93 -0.22 9.60
C ALA A 581 -13.42 -0.35 9.89
N PHE A 582 -12.72 0.76 10.16
CA PHE A 582 -11.28 0.77 10.43
C PHE A 582 -10.87 1.65 11.63
N VAL A 583 -11.77 2.45 12.22
CA VAL A 583 -11.53 3.24 13.44
C VAL A 583 -12.29 2.65 14.62
N SER A 584 -11.62 1.82 15.42
CA SER A 584 -12.20 1.16 16.60
C SER A 584 -12.48 2.09 17.80
N ARG A 585 -12.06 3.36 17.75
CA ARG A 585 -12.08 4.27 18.92
C ARG A 585 -13.47 4.76 19.36
N VAL A 586 -14.51 4.66 18.53
CA VAL A 586 -15.86 5.16 18.86
C VAL A 586 -16.54 4.35 19.99
N ARG A 587 -16.11 3.10 20.26
CA ARG A 587 -16.74 2.24 21.29
C ARG A 587 -16.35 2.54 22.75
N THR A 588 -15.52 3.54 23.02
CA THR A 588 -14.92 3.75 24.37
C THR A 588 -15.36 5.04 25.09
N ALA A 589 -16.37 5.75 24.57
CA ALA A 589 -16.91 6.98 25.19
C ALA A 589 -18.28 6.79 25.89
N THR A 590 -18.81 5.56 25.92
CA THR A 590 -20.01 5.16 26.68
C THR A 590 -19.70 3.83 27.39
N GLN A 591 -18.95 3.80 28.50
CA GLN A 591 -19.15 4.73 29.61
C GLN A 591 -20.52 4.53 30.30
N LYS A 592 -21.18 3.38 30.06
CA LYS A 592 -22.51 3.05 30.61
C LYS A 592 -22.53 3.19 32.13
N THR A 593 -23.18 4.25 32.61
CA THR A 593 -23.82 4.29 33.92
C THR A 593 -25.11 3.47 33.83
N ASP A 594 -24.99 2.14 33.93
CA ASP A 594 -26.14 1.28 34.20
C ASP A 594 -26.34 1.23 35.74
N ASP A 595 -26.89 2.31 36.29
CA ASP A 595 -27.74 2.24 37.49
C ASP A 595 -29.19 1.95 37.03
N ASP A 596 -30.04 1.48 37.95
CA ASP A 596 -31.43 0.97 37.81
C ASP A 596 -31.48 -0.55 37.57
N GLU A 597 -31.74 -1.43 38.55
CA GLU A 597 -32.84 -1.56 39.53
C GLU A 597 -33.45 -2.97 39.32
N TYR A 598 -33.31 -3.83 40.32
CA TYR A 598 -34.01 -5.12 40.36
C TYR A 598 -35.48 -4.93 40.75
N PRO A 599 -36.40 -5.68 40.12
CA PRO A 599 -37.61 -6.15 40.78
C PRO A 599 -37.57 -7.67 40.99
N ASP A 600 -37.83 -8.09 42.22
CA ASP A 600 -37.92 -9.47 42.68
C ASP A 600 -39.33 -10.06 42.48
N GLY A 601 -39.48 -11.40 42.45
CA GLY A 601 -40.75 -12.06 42.77
C GLY A 601 -41.37 -13.07 41.78
N ALA A 602 -41.33 -14.35 42.19
CA ALA A 602 -42.40 -15.36 42.08
C ALA A 602 -42.62 -16.22 40.80
N GLU A 603 -41.90 -17.35 40.78
CA GLU A 603 -42.39 -18.75 40.73
C GLU A 603 -43.22 -19.38 39.57
N THR A 604 -42.87 -20.68 39.37
CA THR A 604 -43.57 -21.83 38.74
C THR A 604 -43.21 -22.17 37.28
N GLY A 605 -42.73 -23.38 36.94
CA GLY A 605 -42.26 -24.51 37.78
C GLY A 605 -41.84 -25.76 36.97
N TYR A 606 -41.07 -26.66 37.60
CA TYR A 606 -40.72 -28.05 37.21
C TYR A 606 -39.83 -28.24 35.94
N SER A 607 -38.57 -28.74 36.04
CA SER A 607 -38.09 -30.14 36.32
C SER A 607 -38.29 -31.06 35.10
N GLU A 608 -37.34 -31.86 34.57
CA GLU A 608 -36.25 -32.70 35.10
C GLU A 608 -35.11 -32.89 34.03
N THR A 609 -33.90 -33.47 34.21
CA THR A 609 -33.16 -34.09 35.34
C THR A 609 -31.62 -34.15 35.10
N SER A 610 -30.87 -34.13 36.21
CA SER A 610 -29.55 -34.75 36.53
C SER A 610 -29.30 -36.17 35.94
N SER A 611 -28.11 -36.72 35.60
CA SER A 611 -26.67 -36.62 35.97
C SER A 611 -26.12 -37.88 36.72
N SER A 612 -24.78 -38.12 36.65
CA SER A 612 -23.95 -39.13 37.37
C SER A 612 -23.89 -40.60 36.79
N GLN A 613 -22.71 -41.14 36.39
CA GLN A 613 -21.64 -41.92 37.13
C GLN A 613 -21.73 -43.46 36.88
N ILE A 614 -20.70 -44.36 36.91
CA ILE A 614 -19.22 -44.30 37.10
C ILE A 614 -18.49 -45.60 36.58
N ALA A 615 -17.14 -45.55 36.46
CA ALA A 615 -16.09 -46.64 36.50
C ALA A 615 -15.67 -47.55 35.29
N ASP A 616 -14.33 -47.54 35.11
CA ASP A 616 -13.34 -48.59 34.73
C ASP A 616 -13.17 -49.19 33.30
N GLY A 617 -11.89 -49.32 32.88
CA GLY A 617 -11.45 -50.15 31.73
C GLY A 617 -10.30 -49.58 30.87
N SER A 618 -9.08 -50.06 31.06
CA SER A 618 -7.81 -49.59 30.45
C SER A 618 -7.58 -49.76 28.93
N ALA A 619 -6.88 -48.77 28.34
CA ALA A 619 -5.83 -48.84 27.28
C ALA A 619 -6.18 -48.96 25.76
N SER A 620 -6.18 -47.80 25.07
CA SER A 620 -5.54 -47.42 23.77
C SER A 620 -5.69 -48.27 22.48
N PRO A 621 -5.58 -47.69 21.24
CA PRO A 621 -5.08 -46.35 20.87
C PRO A 621 -5.94 -45.56 19.83
N ALA A 622 -5.37 -44.42 19.36
CA ALA A 622 -5.70 -43.59 18.18
C ALA A 622 -6.64 -42.38 18.35
N GLY A 623 -6.33 -41.28 17.63
CA GLY A 623 -7.36 -40.34 17.16
C GLY A 623 -7.46 -38.92 17.76
N ASN A 624 -6.40 -38.30 18.28
CA ASN A 624 -6.51 -36.88 18.71
C ASN A 624 -6.23 -35.88 17.57
N VAL A 625 -7.31 -35.37 16.98
CA VAL A 625 -7.32 -34.18 16.11
C VAL A 625 -7.17 -32.93 17.00
N PRO A 626 -6.21 -32.01 16.75
CA PRO A 626 -6.05 -30.81 17.56
C PRO A 626 -7.13 -29.76 17.22
N THR A 627 -8.02 -29.48 18.16
CA THR A 627 -8.91 -28.30 18.12
C THR A 627 -8.08 -27.02 18.07
N ARG A 628 -8.31 -26.23 17.02
CA ARG A 628 -7.63 -24.97 16.68
C ARG A 628 -7.94 -23.87 17.72
N GLN A 629 -7.10 -23.72 18.73
CA GLN A 629 -7.13 -22.54 19.61
C GLN A 629 -6.79 -21.28 18.82
N MET A 630 -7.67 -20.28 18.87
CA MET A 630 -7.40 -18.95 18.31
C MET A 630 -6.43 -18.20 19.23
N THR A 631 -5.15 -18.17 18.88
CA THR A 631 -4.18 -17.27 19.51
C THR A 631 -4.42 -15.84 19.04
N THR A 632 -4.94 -14.98 19.93
CA THR A 632 -5.06 -13.54 19.69
C THR A 632 -3.69 -12.90 19.59
N ALA A 633 -3.27 -12.52 18.38
CA ALA A 633 -2.06 -11.74 18.17
C ALA A 633 -2.23 -10.31 18.73
N ALA A 634 -1.28 -9.85 19.53
CA ALA A 634 -1.30 -8.49 20.07
C ALA A 634 -1.02 -7.46 18.96
N ALA A 635 -1.86 -6.43 18.87
CA ALA A 635 -1.73 -5.38 17.86
C ALA A 635 -0.55 -4.43 18.16
N ILE A 636 0.25 -4.17 17.13
CA ILE A 636 1.34 -3.18 17.15
C ILE A 636 0.72 -1.77 16.95
N PRO A 637 1.07 -0.74 17.74
CA PRO A 637 0.55 0.61 17.55
C PRO A 637 1.12 1.27 16.28
N PRO A 638 0.36 2.15 15.60
CA PRO A 638 0.77 2.75 14.34
C PRO A 638 1.94 3.72 14.51
N GLN A 639 2.91 3.65 13.60
CA GLN A 639 4.02 4.60 13.52
C GLN A 639 3.55 5.94 12.95
N ALA A 640 4.04 7.05 13.52
CA ALA A 640 3.68 8.40 13.08
C ALA A 640 4.36 8.78 11.75
N THR A 641 3.61 9.44 10.87
CA THR A 641 4.11 9.99 9.61
C THR A 641 5.00 11.22 9.81
N PRO A 642 6.08 11.40 9.03
CA PRO A 642 6.85 12.64 9.04
C PRO A 642 6.07 13.76 8.33
N VAL A 643 5.95 14.92 8.99
CA VAL A 643 5.36 16.15 8.42
C VAL A 643 6.37 16.81 7.45
N PRO A 644 5.95 17.48 6.34
CA PRO A 644 6.87 17.99 5.32
C PRO A 644 7.82 19.11 5.81
N ASP A 645 9.06 19.10 5.29
CA ASP A 645 10.14 20.00 5.67
C ASP A 645 10.04 21.37 4.94
N LEU A 646 9.34 22.32 5.55
CA LEU A 646 9.22 23.71 5.07
C LEU A 646 10.47 24.53 5.41
N MET A 647 11.62 24.15 4.84
CA MET A 647 12.91 24.81 5.06
C MET A 647 13.79 24.87 3.79
N GLY A 648 13.17 24.82 2.61
CA GLY A 648 13.84 24.68 1.31
C GLY A 648 14.08 25.97 0.51
N ASP A 649 13.79 27.16 1.06
CA ASP A 649 13.73 28.41 0.28
C ASP A 649 14.45 29.59 0.96
N LEU A 650 15.75 29.43 1.28
CA LEU A 650 16.63 30.55 1.61
C LEU A 650 18.12 30.23 1.37
N MET A 651 18.81 31.13 0.66
CA MET A 651 20.25 31.16 0.34
C MET A 651 20.73 30.21 -0.78
N GLY A 652 20.73 30.72 -2.01
CA GLY A 652 21.80 30.42 -2.95
C GLY A 652 22.97 31.39 -2.75
N LEU A 653 24.20 30.96 -3.09
CA LEU A 653 25.25 31.77 -3.71
C LEU A 653 26.47 30.92 -4.07
N ASP A 654 27.04 31.24 -5.22
CA ASP A 654 28.10 30.55 -5.95
C ASP A 654 29.47 30.55 -5.22
N ASN A 655 30.31 29.55 -5.49
CA ASN A 655 31.57 29.85 -6.20
C ASN A 655 32.31 28.62 -6.76
N SER A 656 33.03 28.86 -7.86
CA SER A 656 33.76 27.86 -8.65
C SER A 656 35.24 27.77 -8.26
N ALA A 657 35.84 26.58 -8.33
CA ALA A 657 37.30 26.42 -8.43
C ALA A 657 37.67 25.14 -9.21
N ILE A 658 38.57 25.27 -10.20
CA ILE A 658 39.01 24.21 -11.11
C ILE A 658 40.50 23.95 -10.90
N VAL A 659 40.92 22.69 -10.76
CA VAL A 659 42.30 22.20 -11.01
C VAL A 659 42.21 20.78 -11.59
N PRO A 660 43.03 20.35 -12.58
CA PRO A 660 42.67 19.24 -13.47
C PRO A 660 43.39 17.89 -13.24
N VAL A 661 42.64 16.82 -13.55
CA VAL A 661 43.00 15.53 -14.20
C VAL A 661 44.34 14.84 -13.90
N ASP A 662 44.25 13.56 -13.50
CA ASP A 662 45.14 12.49 -13.98
C ASP A 662 44.30 11.26 -14.36
N GLN A 663 44.55 10.66 -15.54
CA GLN A 663 43.85 9.47 -16.05
C GLN A 663 44.70 8.20 -15.91
N PRO A 664 44.11 7.07 -15.47
CA PRO A 664 44.65 5.75 -15.77
C PRO A 664 43.74 4.91 -16.69
N SER A 665 44.35 4.42 -17.77
CA SER A 665 44.04 3.24 -18.61
C SER A 665 42.81 2.36 -18.30
N THR A 666 42.07 2.04 -19.37
CA THR A 666 41.01 1.03 -19.43
C THR A 666 41.51 -0.41 -19.20
N PRO A 667 40.86 -1.21 -18.33
CA PRO A 667 41.04 -2.65 -18.30
C PRO A 667 39.94 -3.38 -19.10
N SER A 668 40.35 -4.37 -19.88
CA SER A 668 39.46 -5.26 -20.64
C SER A 668 38.63 -6.17 -19.71
N GLY A 669 37.32 -5.97 -19.68
CA GLY A 669 36.35 -6.87 -19.06
C GLY A 669 35.26 -7.31 -20.07
N PRO A 670 34.34 -8.20 -19.67
CA PRO A 670 33.13 -8.45 -20.46
C PRO A 670 32.34 -7.15 -20.68
N PRO A 671 31.61 -7.00 -21.80
CA PRO A 671 30.87 -5.78 -22.10
C PRO A 671 29.83 -5.49 -21.01
N LEU A 672 29.80 -4.25 -20.52
CA LEU A 672 28.81 -3.80 -19.55
C LEU A 672 27.39 -3.94 -20.13
N PRO A 673 26.40 -4.39 -19.35
CA PRO A 673 25.02 -4.49 -19.83
C PRO A 673 24.43 -3.09 -20.04
N VAL A 674 23.69 -2.92 -21.14
CA VAL A 674 23.02 -1.65 -21.48
C VAL A 674 21.86 -1.42 -20.52
N VAL A 675 21.93 -0.36 -19.72
CA VAL A 675 20.88 0.03 -18.75
C VAL A 675 19.99 1.15 -19.28
N LEU A 676 20.50 1.96 -20.21
CA LEU A 676 19.75 3.00 -20.93
C LEU A 676 20.09 2.93 -22.43
N PRO A 677 19.21 2.36 -23.28
CA PRO A 677 19.45 2.28 -24.73
C PRO A 677 19.42 3.64 -25.44
N ALA A 678 20.23 3.80 -26.48
CA ALA A 678 20.28 5.03 -27.30
C ALA A 678 18.90 5.49 -27.82
N SER A 679 18.02 4.54 -28.16
CA SER A 679 16.66 4.82 -28.63
C SER A 679 15.74 5.43 -27.55
N ALA A 680 15.98 5.12 -26.28
CA ALA A 680 15.19 5.63 -25.16
C ALA A 680 15.63 7.04 -24.73
N ALA A 681 16.92 7.37 -24.87
CA ALA A 681 17.52 8.62 -24.38
C ALA A 681 18.06 9.55 -25.49
N GLN A 682 17.34 9.59 -26.62
CA GLN A 682 17.60 10.50 -27.75
C GLN A 682 19.06 10.49 -28.25
N GLY A 683 19.68 9.30 -28.27
CA GLY A 683 21.05 9.05 -28.72
C GLY A 683 22.10 8.90 -27.60
N LEU A 684 21.80 9.25 -26.35
CA LEU A 684 22.67 8.87 -25.22
C LEU A 684 22.47 7.40 -24.89
N GLN A 685 23.54 6.61 -24.84
CA GLN A 685 23.52 5.24 -24.33
C GLN A 685 24.32 5.14 -23.03
N ILE A 686 23.80 4.39 -22.06
CA ILE A 686 24.50 4.08 -20.81
C ILE A 686 24.49 2.57 -20.58
N SER A 687 25.66 2.01 -20.34
CA SER A 687 25.85 0.63 -19.89
C SER A 687 26.49 0.64 -18.51
N ALA A 688 26.00 -0.13 -17.55
CA ALA A 688 26.46 -0.04 -16.17
C ALA A 688 26.44 -1.38 -15.41
N GLN A 689 27.30 -1.50 -14.40
CA GLN A 689 27.30 -2.64 -13.47
C GLN A 689 27.91 -2.23 -12.12
N LEU A 690 27.37 -2.77 -11.02
CA LEU A 690 28.00 -2.71 -9.70
C LEU A 690 29.17 -3.70 -9.63
N ILE A 691 30.35 -3.18 -9.27
CA ILE A 691 31.58 -3.96 -9.10
C ILE A 691 32.16 -3.72 -7.69
N ARG A 692 32.83 -4.73 -7.14
CA ARG A 692 33.57 -4.62 -5.87
C ARG A 692 35.07 -4.64 -6.18
N ARG A 693 35.82 -3.70 -5.63
CA ARG A 693 37.29 -3.61 -5.72
C ARG A 693 37.85 -3.13 -4.38
N ASP A 694 38.90 -3.78 -3.89
CA ASP A 694 39.65 -3.39 -2.69
C ASP A 694 38.74 -3.07 -1.47
N GLY A 695 37.76 -3.93 -1.22
CA GLY A 695 36.78 -3.78 -0.13
C GLY A 695 35.67 -2.72 -0.35
N GLN A 696 35.78 -1.86 -1.36
CA GLN A 696 34.79 -0.84 -1.73
C GLN A 696 33.90 -1.29 -2.90
N ILE A 697 32.69 -0.73 -2.99
CA ILE A 697 31.80 -0.94 -4.14
C ILE A 697 31.81 0.31 -5.02
N PHE A 698 31.89 0.09 -6.32
CA PHE A 698 31.86 1.11 -7.36
C PHE A 698 30.74 0.79 -8.35
N TYR A 699 30.16 1.83 -8.92
CA TYR A 699 29.28 1.73 -10.06
C TYR A 699 30.08 2.03 -11.32
N SER A 700 30.35 0.98 -12.09
CA SER A 700 31.10 1.07 -13.34
C SER A 700 30.15 1.43 -14.47
N MET A 701 30.34 2.57 -15.12
CA MET A 701 29.45 3.10 -16.14
C MET A 701 30.21 3.46 -17.42
N LEU A 702 29.67 3.07 -18.57
CA LEU A 702 30.08 3.50 -19.90
C LEU A 702 28.99 4.39 -20.47
N PHE A 703 29.37 5.60 -20.90
CA PHE A 703 28.49 6.56 -21.56
C PHE A 703 28.90 6.67 -23.03
N GLU A 704 27.95 6.59 -23.96
CA GLU A 704 28.19 6.71 -25.40
C GLU A 704 27.27 7.76 -26.01
N ASN A 705 27.85 8.73 -26.73
CA ASN A 705 27.11 9.83 -27.34
C ASN A 705 26.84 9.57 -28.82
N ASN A 706 25.64 9.06 -29.15
CA ASN A 706 25.16 8.90 -30.53
C ASN A 706 24.32 10.11 -31.00
N THR A 707 24.37 11.24 -30.29
CA THR A 707 23.70 12.48 -30.70
C THR A 707 24.57 13.30 -31.66
N GLN A 708 24.00 14.33 -32.28
CA GLN A 708 24.72 15.28 -33.14
C GLN A 708 25.32 16.47 -32.36
N MET A 709 25.29 16.47 -31.02
CA MET A 709 25.78 17.55 -30.16
C MET A 709 26.75 17.03 -29.09
N PRO A 710 27.70 17.84 -28.60
CA PRO A 710 28.49 17.47 -27.43
C PRO A 710 27.62 17.43 -26.16
N LEU A 711 27.90 16.47 -25.27
CA LEU A 711 27.20 16.31 -23.99
C LEU A 711 28.17 16.51 -22.81
N ASP A 712 27.78 17.30 -21.81
CA ASP A 712 28.56 17.56 -20.59
C ASP A 712 27.68 17.83 -19.36
N GLY A 713 28.32 18.03 -18.19
CA GLY A 713 27.61 18.31 -16.95
C GLY A 713 26.82 17.11 -16.39
N PHE A 714 27.31 15.89 -16.62
CA PHE A 714 26.65 14.67 -16.16
C PHE A 714 26.51 14.64 -14.63
N MET A 715 25.27 14.49 -14.15
CA MET A 715 24.94 14.29 -12.74
C MET A 715 24.08 13.03 -12.60
N ILE A 716 24.24 12.33 -11.47
CA ILE A 716 23.54 11.08 -11.15
C ILE A 716 22.89 11.14 -9.77
N GLN A 717 21.74 10.50 -9.65
CA GLN A 717 21.04 10.31 -8.38
C GLN A 717 20.47 8.89 -8.32
N PHE A 718 20.50 8.30 -7.12
CA PHE A 718 19.91 6.98 -6.84
C PHE A 718 18.70 7.15 -5.95
N ASN A 719 17.57 6.55 -6.34
CA ASN A 719 16.37 6.52 -5.51
C ASN A 719 16.57 5.62 -4.28
N LYS A 720 15.62 5.71 -3.33
CA LYS A 720 15.63 4.85 -2.14
C LYS A 720 15.57 3.37 -2.53
N ASN A 721 16.46 2.56 -1.98
CA ASN A 721 16.65 1.16 -2.35
C ASN A 721 17.01 0.29 -1.13
N SER A 722 16.86 -1.03 -1.29
CA SER A 722 16.96 -2.05 -0.24
C SER A 722 18.28 -2.05 0.53
N LEU A 723 19.37 -1.58 -0.09
CA LEU A 723 20.73 -1.57 0.47
C LEU A 723 21.21 -0.15 0.83
N GLY A 724 20.34 0.84 0.67
CA GLY A 724 20.63 2.25 0.94
C GLY A 724 21.73 2.84 0.07
N LEU A 725 21.92 2.31 -1.15
CA LEU A 725 22.94 2.73 -2.09
C LEU A 725 22.76 4.18 -2.51
N ALA A 726 23.85 4.95 -2.49
CA ALA A 726 23.92 6.29 -3.02
C ALA A 726 25.32 6.58 -3.61
N ALA A 727 25.43 7.67 -4.36
CA ALA A 727 26.70 8.15 -4.88
C ALA A 727 27.60 8.63 -3.73
N GLY A 728 28.84 8.12 -3.66
CA GLY A 728 29.86 8.55 -2.69
C GLY A 728 30.60 9.83 -3.07
N GLY A 729 30.28 10.43 -4.22
CA GLY A 729 30.86 11.65 -4.74
C GLY A 729 30.16 12.12 -6.03
N PRO A 730 30.58 13.25 -6.62
CA PRO A 730 30.05 13.71 -7.91
C PRO A 730 30.42 12.75 -9.04
N LEU A 731 29.54 12.62 -10.04
CA LEU A 731 29.80 11.84 -11.24
C LEU A 731 30.85 12.55 -12.11
N GLN A 732 31.98 11.89 -12.35
CA GLN A 732 33.06 12.42 -13.18
C GLN A 732 33.02 11.77 -14.57
N VAL A 733 32.35 12.42 -15.52
CA VAL A 733 32.32 12.05 -16.94
C VAL A 733 32.87 13.23 -17.74
N PRO A 734 33.88 13.05 -18.61
CA PRO A 734 34.39 14.12 -19.48
C PRO A 734 33.34 14.51 -20.53
N GLN A 735 33.51 15.69 -21.14
CA GLN A 735 32.63 16.11 -22.26
C GLN A 735 32.73 15.10 -23.41
N LEU A 736 31.58 14.55 -23.81
CA LEU A 736 31.46 13.56 -24.88
C LEU A 736 31.13 14.25 -26.20
N GLN A 737 32.02 14.17 -27.18
CA GLN A 737 31.76 14.60 -28.55
C GLN A 737 30.84 13.59 -29.28
N PRO A 738 30.12 14.01 -30.33
CA PRO A 738 29.36 13.10 -31.20
C PRO A 738 30.18 11.88 -31.65
N GLY A 739 29.64 10.68 -31.46
CA GLY A 739 30.29 9.40 -31.80
C GLY A 739 31.39 8.94 -30.82
N THR A 740 31.55 9.59 -29.66
CA THR A 740 32.56 9.19 -28.65
C THR A 740 31.94 8.58 -27.39
N SER A 741 32.74 7.85 -26.64
CA SER A 741 32.34 7.23 -25.37
C SER A 741 33.39 7.42 -24.27
N ALA A 742 32.95 7.35 -23.02
CA ALA A 742 33.82 7.39 -21.84
C ALA A 742 33.33 6.45 -20.74
N THR A 743 34.29 5.78 -20.08
CA THR A 743 34.04 4.95 -18.90
C THR A 743 34.36 5.73 -17.63
N THR A 744 33.55 5.58 -16.60
CA THR A 744 33.77 6.15 -15.27
C THR A 744 33.46 5.13 -14.16
N LEU A 745 34.10 5.29 -13.00
CA LEU A 745 33.89 4.48 -11.81
C LEU A 745 33.40 5.39 -10.69
N LEU A 746 32.11 5.33 -10.39
CA LEU A 746 31.50 6.11 -9.31
C LEU A 746 31.63 5.33 -7.98
N PRO A 747 32.30 5.87 -6.94
CA PRO A 747 32.31 5.23 -5.63
C PRO A 747 30.89 5.17 -5.05
N MET A 748 30.48 4.04 -4.48
CA MET A 748 29.15 3.86 -3.90
C MET A 748 29.24 3.81 -2.37
N VAL A 749 28.30 4.48 -1.72
CA VAL A 749 28.04 4.39 -0.27
C VAL A 749 26.75 3.61 -0.03
N MET A 750 26.66 2.95 1.13
CA MET A 750 25.51 2.11 1.50
C MET A 750 24.78 2.70 2.71
N PHE A 751 23.57 2.21 2.97
CA PHE A 751 22.76 2.55 4.14
C PHE A 751 22.37 4.03 4.29
N GLN A 752 22.49 4.85 3.24
CA GLN A 752 22.06 6.26 3.26
C GLN A 752 20.64 6.42 2.72
N ASN A 753 20.35 5.87 1.54
CA ASN A 753 19.05 6.00 0.86
C ASN A 753 18.19 4.74 1.02
N MET A 754 17.91 4.29 2.25
CA MET A 754 17.23 3.01 2.46
C MET A 754 15.71 3.11 2.21
N SER A 755 15.13 2.13 1.52
CA SER A 755 13.68 1.98 1.37
C SER A 755 13.08 1.16 2.52
N THR A 756 11.77 1.33 2.78
CA THR A 756 11.02 0.63 3.85
C THR A 756 10.10 -0.47 3.31
N GLY A 757 10.38 -0.98 2.10
CA GLY A 757 9.63 -2.05 1.45
C GLY A 757 10.39 -3.39 1.44
N PRO A 758 9.79 -4.46 0.89
CA PRO A 758 10.48 -5.74 0.74
C PRO A 758 11.75 -5.58 -0.12
N PRO A 759 12.82 -6.34 0.17
CA PRO A 759 14.11 -6.13 -0.49
C PRO A 759 14.07 -6.55 -1.97
N THR A 760 14.28 -5.57 -2.86
CA THR A 760 14.38 -5.74 -4.31
C THR A 760 15.84 -5.70 -4.80
N SER A 761 16.11 -6.33 -5.95
CA SER A 761 17.36 -6.23 -6.72
C SER A 761 17.35 -5.08 -7.75
N LEU A 762 16.26 -4.32 -7.88
CA LEU A 762 16.14 -3.23 -8.85
C LEU A 762 16.61 -1.89 -8.25
N LEU A 763 17.57 -1.25 -8.93
CA LEU A 763 18.10 0.07 -8.62
C LEU A 763 17.54 1.10 -9.60
N GLN A 764 16.74 2.03 -9.09
CA GLN A 764 16.30 3.18 -9.86
C GLN A 764 17.38 4.27 -9.86
N VAL A 765 17.83 4.63 -11.07
CA VAL A 765 18.89 5.61 -11.32
C VAL A 765 18.35 6.74 -12.19
N ALA A 766 18.66 7.97 -11.82
CA ALA A 766 18.38 9.16 -12.60
C ALA A 766 19.71 9.78 -13.06
N VAL A 767 19.86 10.06 -14.34
CA VAL A 767 21.02 10.74 -14.94
C VAL A 767 20.55 11.95 -15.72
N LYS A 768 21.22 13.09 -15.55
CA LYS A 768 21.01 14.29 -16.37
C LYS A 768 22.35 14.81 -16.91
N ASN A 769 22.28 15.57 -17.99
CA ASN A 769 23.38 16.38 -18.52
C ASN A 769 22.85 17.82 -18.78
N ASN A 770 23.70 18.72 -19.28
CA ASN A 770 23.30 20.13 -19.49
C ASN A 770 22.39 20.33 -20.71
N GLN A 771 22.40 19.41 -21.68
CA GLN A 771 21.79 19.56 -23.00
C GLN A 771 20.45 18.82 -23.15
N GLN A 772 20.15 17.86 -22.27
CA GLN A 772 18.99 16.97 -22.33
C GLN A 772 18.24 16.93 -20.99
N GLN A 773 17.01 16.42 -21.04
CA GLN A 773 16.21 16.15 -19.84
C GLN A 773 16.82 15.06 -18.94
N VAL A 774 16.29 14.92 -17.72
CA VAL A 774 16.65 13.83 -16.80
C VAL A 774 16.14 12.50 -17.38
N TRP A 775 17.05 11.54 -17.54
CA TRP A 775 16.75 10.17 -17.94
C TRP A 775 16.70 9.25 -16.72
N TYR A 776 15.64 8.46 -16.61
CA TYR A 776 15.46 7.46 -15.56
C TYR A 776 15.60 6.06 -16.15
N PHE A 777 16.32 5.19 -15.46
CA PHE A 777 16.44 3.78 -15.81
C PHE A 777 16.48 2.88 -14.57
N ASN A 778 16.15 1.60 -14.78
CA ASN A 778 16.25 0.55 -13.78
C ASN A 778 17.46 -0.33 -14.10
N ASP A 779 18.37 -0.47 -13.16
CA ASP A 779 19.47 -1.43 -13.23
C ASP A 779 19.19 -2.62 -12.29
N LYS A 780 19.57 -3.83 -12.68
CA LYS A 780 19.35 -5.05 -11.91
C LYS A 780 20.64 -5.45 -11.20
N ILE A 781 20.71 -5.13 -9.90
CA ILE A 781 21.88 -5.44 -9.07
C ILE A 781 22.00 -6.94 -8.82
N LEU A 782 23.19 -7.49 -9.08
CA LEU A 782 23.53 -8.85 -8.69
C LEU A 782 24.03 -8.87 -7.23
N PHE A 783 23.32 -9.57 -6.34
CA PHE A 783 23.56 -9.51 -4.90
C PHE A 783 24.93 -10.06 -4.46
N HIS A 784 25.59 -10.89 -5.29
CA HIS A 784 26.96 -11.35 -5.00
C HIS A 784 28.00 -10.23 -4.99
N ALA A 785 27.73 -9.06 -5.59
CA ALA A 785 28.61 -7.90 -5.50
C ALA A 785 28.81 -7.39 -4.06
N PHE A 786 27.94 -7.79 -3.12
CA PHE A 786 28.04 -7.44 -1.70
C PHE A 786 28.77 -8.49 -0.84
N PHE A 787 29.16 -9.63 -1.40
CA PHE A 787 29.87 -10.67 -0.64
C PHE A 787 31.27 -10.20 -0.26
N SER A 788 31.57 -10.17 1.04
CA SER A 788 32.81 -9.61 1.61
C SER A 788 33.89 -10.67 1.81
N GLU A 789 35.15 -10.24 1.66
CA GLU A 789 36.34 -11.08 1.88
C GLU A 789 36.45 -11.58 3.34
N ASP A 790 35.96 -10.79 4.30
CA ASP A 790 35.79 -11.17 5.71
C ASP A 790 34.79 -12.31 5.94
N GLY A 791 34.13 -12.80 4.87
CA GLY A 791 33.21 -13.94 4.89
C GLY A 791 33.87 -15.28 5.24
N ARG A 792 35.20 -15.37 5.21
CA ARG A 792 35.95 -16.58 5.61
C ARG A 792 35.66 -16.93 7.06
N MET A 793 35.47 -18.22 7.33
CA MET A 793 35.13 -18.74 8.65
C MET A 793 35.67 -20.15 8.83
N GLU A 794 36.13 -20.47 10.03
CA GLU A 794 36.59 -21.82 10.37
C GLU A 794 35.41 -22.75 10.69
N ARG A 795 35.60 -24.07 10.53
CA ARG A 795 34.56 -25.07 10.75
C ARG A 795 33.95 -25.04 12.16
N GLY A 796 34.74 -24.71 13.19
CA GLY A 796 34.25 -24.54 14.56
C GLY A 796 33.29 -23.35 14.67
N SER A 797 33.73 -22.18 14.20
CA SER A 797 32.93 -20.95 14.18
C SER A 797 31.69 -21.06 13.31
N PHE A 798 31.74 -21.82 12.20
CA PHE A 798 30.55 -22.14 11.39
C PHE A 798 29.50 -22.90 12.21
N LEU A 799 29.91 -23.96 12.92
CA LEU A 799 28.99 -24.77 13.73
C LEU A 799 28.42 -24.01 14.93
N GLU A 800 29.21 -23.14 15.55
CA GLU A 800 28.75 -22.25 16.61
C GLU A 800 27.72 -21.23 16.09
N THR A 801 28.01 -20.57 14.97
CA THR A 801 27.10 -19.61 14.32
C THR A 801 25.82 -20.28 13.82
N TRP A 802 25.92 -21.50 13.26
CA TRP A 802 24.74 -22.27 12.81
C TRP A 802 23.79 -22.61 13.96
N ARG A 803 24.34 -22.89 15.15
CA ARG A 803 23.55 -23.19 16.36
C ARG A 803 23.03 -21.93 17.05
N SER A 804 23.67 -20.77 16.87
CA SER A 804 23.23 -19.52 17.50
C SER A 804 22.07 -18.85 16.77
N ILE A 805 21.91 -19.10 15.46
CA ILE A 805 20.77 -18.63 14.68
C ILE A 805 19.59 -19.60 14.84
N PRO A 806 18.35 -19.13 15.18
CA PRO A 806 17.17 -19.98 15.28
C PRO A 806 16.81 -20.70 13.96
N ASP A 807 16.20 -21.88 14.06
CA ASP A 807 15.76 -22.65 12.89
C ASP A 807 14.60 -21.98 12.14
N THR A 808 13.86 -21.07 12.78
CA THR A 808 12.86 -20.19 12.13
C THR A 808 13.45 -19.25 11.07
N ASN A 809 14.77 -19.07 11.07
CA ASN A 809 15.50 -18.24 10.13
C ASN A 809 16.24 -19.07 9.06
N GLU A 810 15.94 -20.38 8.98
CA GLU A 810 16.39 -21.23 7.89
C GLU A 810 15.38 -21.15 6.74
N VAL A 811 15.87 -20.84 5.53
CA VAL A 811 15.06 -20.74 4.31
C VAL A 811 15.69 -21.61 3.24
N SER A 812 14.90 -22.34 2.46
CA SER A 812 15.40 -23.17 1.35
C SER A 812 14.68 -22.90 0.03
N LYS A 813 15.43 -22.96 -1.07
CA LYS A 813 14.92 -22.89 -2.45
C LYS A 813 15.55 -24.00 -3.29
N ASP A 814 14.74 -24.63 -4.14
CA ASP A 814 15.20 -25.63 -5.11
C ASP A 814 15.42 -25.00 -6.49
N PHE A 815 16.50 -25.42 -7.16
CA PHE A 815 16.89 -25.00 -8.50
C PHE A 815 16.86 -26.22 -9.45
N PRO A 816 15.69 -26.60 -10.01
CA PRO A 816 15.55 -27.82 -10.81
C PRO A 816 16.30 -27.77 -12.15
N GLY A 817 16.47 -26.58 -12.73
CA GLY A 817 17.11 -26.38 -14.04
C GLY A 817 18.63 -26.27 -14.04
N ILE A 818 19.32 -26.56 -12.94
CA ILE A 818 20.78 -26.43 -12.82
C ILE A 818 21.42 -27.83 -12.76
N VAL A 819 22.41 -28.07 -13.63
CA VAL A 819 23.23 -29.30 -13.66
C VAL A 819 24.67 -28.94 -13.31
N LEU A 820 25.22 -29.57 -12.27
CA LEU A 820 26.62 -29.34 -11.85
C LEU A 820 27.52 -30.48 -12.33
N ASN A 821 28.41 -30.16 -13.27
CA ASN A 821 29.31 -31.13 -13.92
C ASN A 821 30.59 -31.42 -13.13
N SER A 822 31.06 -30.47 -12.31
CA SER A 822 32.26 -30.63 -11.47
C SER A 822 32.09 -29.86 -10.16
N ALA A 823 32.44 -30.52 -9.05
CA ALA A 823 32.43 -29.91 -7.73
C ALA A 823 33.54 -28.87 -7.57
N ASP A 824 34.72 -29.13 -8.13
CA ASP A 824 35.89 -28.26 -7.96
C ASP A 824 35.70 -26.93 -8.73
N ALA A 825 35.18 -26.99 -9.96
CA ALA A 825 34.85 -25.79 -10.74
C ALA A 825 33.75 -24.93 -10.07
N MET A 826 32.78 -25.57 -9.40
CA MET A 826 31.75 -24.89 -8.62
C MET A 826 32.36 -24.21 -7.38
N MET A 827 33.26 -24.89 -6.65
CA MET A 827 33.95 -24.31 -5.50
C MET A 827 34.86 -23.14 -5.90
N GLU A 828 35.62 -23.24 -6.99
CA GLU A 828 36.46 -22.14 -7.50
C GLU A 828 35.63 -20.91 -7.89
N ARG A 829 34.51 -21.10 -8.59
CA ARG A 829 33.63 -20.00 -9.01
C ARG A 829 32.94 -19.30 -7.83
N LEU A 830 32.46 -20.08 -6.86
CA LEU A 830 31.88 -19.52 -5.63
C LEU A 830 32.94 -18.78 -4.81
N ALA A 831 34.15 -19.31 -4.71
CA ALA A 831 35.27 -18.65 -4.04
C ALA A 831 35.68 -17.33 -4.73
N ALA A 832 35.67 -17.28 -6.06
CA ALA A 832 35.90 -16.05 -6.83
C ALA A 832 34.85 -14.96 -6.58
N SER A 833 33.69 -15.32 -6.02
CA SER A 833 32.60 -14.41 -5.63
C SER A 833 32.51 -14.21 -4.11
N ASN A 834 33.57 -14.51 -3.33
CA ASN A 834 33.58 -14.42 -1.87
C ASN A 834 32.54 -15.33 -1.15
N MET A 835 32.20 -16.49 -1.73
CA MET A 835 31.52 -17.59 -1.03
C MET A 835 32.54 -18.69 -0.69
N PHE A 836 32.86 -18.86 0.58
CA PHE A 836 33.98 -19.68 1.03
C PHE A 836 33.53 -21.07 1.47
N PHE A 837 34.17 -22.12 0.95
CA PHE A 837 33.90 -23.52 1.28
C PHE A 837 34.35 -23.88 2.71
N ILE A 838 33.54 -24.66 3.42
CA ILE A 838 33.73 -25.04 4.84
C ILE A 838 33.88 -26.56 5.00
N ALA A 839 33.01 -27.33 4.35
CA ALA A 839 32.97 -28.79 4.45
C ALA A 839 32.15 -29.40 3.32
N LYS A 840 32.49 -30.66 2.96
CA LYS A 840 31.65 -31.53 2.15
C LYS A 840 31.22 -32.72 3.00
N ARG A 841 29.96 -33.13 2.88
CA ARG A 841 29.42 -34.40 3.37
C ARG A 841 28.80 -35.15 2.19
N LYS A 842 28.74 -36.47 2.29
CA LYS A 842 28.02 -37.31 1.33
C LYS A 842 26.87 -37.99 2.06
N HIS A 843 25.66 -37.85 1.54
CA HIS A 843 24.46 -38.40 2.14
C HIS A 843 23.69 -39.19 1.07
N ALA A 844 23.74 -40.52 1.17
CA ALA A 844 23.28 -41.44 0.12
C ALA A 844 23.89 -41.08 -1.26
N ASN A 845 23.04 -40.82 -2.26
CA ASN A 845 23.44 -40.45 -3.62
C ASN A 845 23.62 -38.94 -3.84
N GLN A 846 23.49 -38.11 -2.81
CA GLN A 846 23.66 -36.65 -2.89
C GLN A 846 24.93 -36.20 -2.17
N ASP A 847 25.61 -35.23 -2.76
CA ASP A 847 26.71 -34.49 -2.15
C ASP A 847 26.16 -33.20 -1.53
N VAL A 848 26.55 -32.94 -0.29
CA VAL A 848 26.16 -31.77 0.50
C VAL A 848 27.39 -30.91 0.77
N PHE A 849 27.34 -29.64 0.36
CA PHE A 849 28.44 -28.70 0.45
C PHE A 849 28.06 -27.53 1.36
N TYR A 850 28.91 -27.21 2.33
CA TYR A 850 28.73 -26.09 3.25
C TYR A 850 29.61 -24.91 2.84
N PHE A 851 28.99 -23.73 2.72
CA PHE A 851 29.68 -22.48 2.43
C PHE A 851 29.33 -21.39 3.45
N ALA A 852 30.22 -20.42 3.61
CA ALA A 852 29.99 -19.21 4.38
C ALA A 852 30.27 -17.97 3.52
N THR A 853 29.46 -16.94 3.69
CA THR A 853 29.78 -15.58 3.22
C THR A 853 29.23 -14.55 4.21
N LYS A 854 29.66 -13.29 4.08
CA LYS A 854 29.15 -12.16 4.85
C LYS A 854 28.84 -11.00 3.92
N ILE A 855 27.76 -10.29 4.23
CA ILE A 855 27.43 -9.01 3.59
C ILE A 855 27.87 -7.82 4.49
N PRO A 856 27.84 -6.57 4.02
CA PRO A 856 28.20 -5.40 4.81
C PRO A 856 27.38 -5.29 6.11
N ARG A 857 27.97 -4.68 7.15
CA ARG A 857 27.61 -4.84 8.58
C ARG A 857 27.94 -6.21 9.19
N GLY A 858 28.62 -7.09 8.45
CA GLY A 858 29.16 -8.35 8.98
C GLY A 858 28.11 -9.46 9.17
N ILE A 859 26.94 -9.33 8.54
CA ILE A 859 25.83 -10.29 8.66
C ILE A 859 26.22 -11.58 7.92
N PRO A 860 26.28 -12.74 8.61
CA PRO A 860 26.65 -14.01 8.00
C PRO A 860 25.49 -14.67 7.26
N PHE A 861 25.81 -15.24 6.10
CA PHE A 861 24.98 -16.20 5.38
C PHE A 861 25.68 -17.55 5.44
N LEU A 862 25.08 -18.50 6.14
CA LEU A 862 25.51 -19.88 6.20
C LEU A 862 24.71 -20.65 5.15
N VAL A 863 25.38 -21.42 4.30
CA VAL A 863 24.77 -22.03 3.11
C VAL A 863 25.02 -23.53 3.11
N GLU A 864 23.98 -24.30 2.84
CA GLU A 864 24.03 -25.72 2.51
C GLU A 864 23.53 -25.91 1.05
N LEU A 865 24.41 -26.39 0.17
CA LEU A 865 24.06 -26.79 -1.20
C LEU A 865 24.03 -28.31 -1.29
N THR A 866 22.86 -28.87 -1.59
CA THR A 866 22.64 -30.31 -1.78
C THR A 866 22.35 -30.61 -3.24
N THR A 867 23.13 -31.51 -3.85
CA THR A 867 23.04 -31.82 -5.29
C THR A 867 23.55 -33.22 -5.61
N ALA A 868 23.17 -33.78 -6.75
CA ALA A 868 23.78 -34.97 -7.33
C ALA A 868 24.57 -34.56 -8.58
N ILE A 869 25.90 -34.75 -8.55
CA ILE A 869 26.80 -34.35 -9.65
C ILE A 869 26.38 -35.06 -10.95
N GLY A 870 26.23 -34.29 -12.02
CA GLY A 870 25.77 -34.77 -13.33
C GLY A 870 24.26 -34.96 -13.48
N MET A 871 23.45 -34.67 -12.45
CA MET A 871 21.98 -34.65 -12.53
C MET A 871 21.44 -33.21 -12.44
N PRO A 872 20.26 -32.94 -13.03
CA PRO A 872 19.54 -31.68 -12.82
C PRO A 872 18.97 -31.63 -11.39
N GLY A 873 19.20 -30.51 -10.70
CA GLY A 873 18.69 -30.25 -9.36
C GLY A 873 19.77 -29.83 -8.37
N VAL A 874 19.65 -28.60 -7.86
CA VAL A 874 20.42 -28.11 -6.71
C VAL A 874 19.44 -27.56 -5.67
N LYS A 875 19.43 -28.12 -4.47
CA LYS A 875 18.73 -27.54 -3.32
C LYS A 875 19.69 -26.62 -2.57
N CYS A 876 19.26 -25.40 -2.30
CA CYS A 876 20.00 -24.43 -1.50
C CYS A 876 19.22 -24.10 -0.24
N ALA A 877 19.78 -24.40 0.93
CA ALA A 877 19.28 -23.93 2.22
C ALA A 877 20.24 -22.88 2.79
N ILE A 878 19.71 -21.83 3.39
CA ILE A 878 20.49 -20.78 4.03
C ILE A 878 19.98 -20.46 5.42
N LYS A 879 20.91 -20.09 6.30
CA LYS A 879 20.64 -19.64 7.66
C LYS A 879 21.32 -18.30 7.89
N THR A 880 20.54 -17.28 8.25
CA THR A 880 21.00 -15.89 8.38
C THR A 880 20.22 -15.15 9.47
N PRO A 881 20.82 -14.21 10.22
CA PRO A 881 20.08 -13.36 11.16
C PRO A 881 19.03 -12.47 10.48
N ASN A 882 19.12 -12.23 9.16
CA ASN A 882 18.15 -11.45 8.40
C ASN A 882 17.55 -12.29 7.25
N PRO A 883 16.47 -13.06 7.51
CA PRO A 883 15.87 -13.93 6.51
C PRO A 883 15.13 -13.17 5.40
N GLU A 884 14.81 -11.88 5.56
CA GLU A 884 14.14 -11.07 4.53
C GLU A 884 14.99 -10.95 3.26
N MET A 885 16.31 -10.97 3.41
CA MET A 885 17.28 -10.88 2.31
C MET A 885 17.46 -12.20 1.53
N SER A 886 16.81 -13.29 1.96
CA SER A 886 16.94 -14.62 1.35
C SER A 886 16.61 -14.68 -0.15
N PRO A 887 15.54 -14.02 -0.67
CA PRO A 887 15.23 -14.06 -2.10
C PRO A 887 16.37 -13.50 -2.99
N LEU A 888 17.00 -12.40 -2.56
CA LEU A 888 18.13 -11.79 -3.26
C LEU A 888 19.38 -12.68 -3.20
N PHE A 889 19.59 -13.37 -2.07
CA PHE A 889 20.67 -14.35 -1.94
C PHE A 889 20.47 -15.53 -2.90
N PHE A 890 19.26 -16.09 -2.97
CA PHE A 890 18.96 -17.17 -3.91
C PHE A 890 19.11 -16.75 -5.36
N GLU A 891 18.70 -15.53 -5.74
CA GLU A 891 18.91 -14.99 -7.09
C GLU A 891 20.41 -14.91 -7.44
N ALA A 892 21.26 -14.47 -6.51
CA ALA A 892 22.71 -14.45 -6.72
C ALA A 892 23.31 -15.87 -6.83
N VAL A 893 22.92 -16.81 -5.97
CA VAL A 893 23.37 -18.21 -6.06
C VAL A 893 22.93 -18.84 -7.38
N GLU A 894 21.69 -18.62 -7.80
CA GLU A 894 21.16 -19.12 -9.07
C GLU A 894 21.97 -18.58 -10.27
N SER A 895 22.33 -17.29 -10.26
CA SER A 895 23.18 -16.68 -11.28
C SER A 895 24.62 -17.22 -11.27
N LEU A 896 25.20 -17.50 -10.10
CA LEU A 896 26.56 -18.04 -9.99
C LEU A 896 26.64 -19.52 -10.41
N LEU A 897 25.59 -20.29 -10.15
CA LEU A 897 25.51 -21.70 -10.53
C LEU A 897 25.11 -21.92 -12.00
N LYS A 898 24.45 -20.94 -12.65
CA LYS A 898 24.10 -20.97 -14.09
C LYS A 898 25.22 -20.52 -15.05
N ALA A 899 26.20 -19.78 -14.55
CA ALA A 899 27.38 -19.34 -15.33
C ALA A 899 28.35 -20.50 -15.65
#